data_AF-A0A743ZCS1-F1
#
_entry.id   AF-A0A743ZCS1-F1
#
_cell.length_a   1.000
_cell.length_b   1.000
_cell.length_c   1.000
_cell.angle_alpha   90.00
_cell.angle_beta   90.00
_cell.angle_gamma   90.00
#
_symmetry.space_group_name_H-M   'P 1'
#
loop_
_entity.id
_entity.type
_entity.pdbx_description
1 polymer ?
#
loop_
_entity_poly.entity_id
_entity_poly.type
_entity_poly.pdbx_seq_one_letter_code
_entity_poly.pdbx_strand_id
1 'polypeptide(L)'
;MTAYLYPWNSPDYDAAAANELTPEPVTTSDDRGDPSLCFEYLTPDGERRTLTYEELQELCNTPLENRGLIEQEKAAEKEREKREKYLRRRMQSLPGIIRRRFTLKLAALDGESQERAVKWLFGTFERHILRRVEMVNVQYHPCDALPALLLPMRDDFHLLPWADKKKLRRMAYTLSRLMKTEFERQFDYQYSQTEDLEFSVLDAYGCIASKARALNIAIPGWDKYSKEELDAEEALRAAGRLQAEKWWLGKLKRIHDRWREHLMIAAGYVSKQASPKCSEPCLKEWLAQQKANMAWLHKMELEDKDTGERSPLIDKVLASTSNPRIARMELTTRAAGFQDIADEMGLIGMFFTLTAPSSYHSTRIKDGKRNDKYNGASPRKTQKYLCRVWSRVRAAWQRRGIRTFGFRTVEPHHDGTPHWHMVLWFKPEDLEKATTVFREYALEEDGNEPGAEDYRFEAVQEDKSRGRAVGYIVKYISKNIDGHGLDDEVDKETGRPLKEEARRVKAWASRWNIRQFQQIGGAPVTIWRELRRLGDRELVLSPEVEAVRAVADASDWQHYTMYQGGPFVARDDLTVRLYYSHTENGNDYGDTVSKIEGVYSPFSDAEDLIYTRTASYNIVPKLNPAPGGVLPLTGREAAPWSSVNNCTQPPKSGEKSDSKPTELPRNIDDLRQYSRQQRQEITDRLKREPRLSADEAFAATVNSMKTAINDTSATQWGPEVKAAYHEFIDLTPEEQAEHWREKLHEEALQRAASYASADAIYQQKKTEAVRNSEQRTDGKKQECRISETSGTQRTLHNLLARWQKATRGKNA
;
A
#
# COMPACT_ATOMS: atom_id res chain seq x y z
N MET A 1 -27.42 21.62 -6.69
CA MET A 1 -28.58 22.21 -6.00
C MET A 1 -28.86 21.37 -4.78
N THR A 2 -28.55 21.91 -3.60
CA THR A 2 -28.71 21.24 -2.30
C THR A 2 -30.18 21.31 -1.88
N ALA A 3 -30.88 20.17 -1.92
CA ALA A 3 -32.22 20.06 -1.33
C ALA A 3 -32.08 19.98 0.19
N TYR A 4 -32.57 21.00 0.89
CA TYR A 4 -32.74 20.95 2.35
C TYR A 4 -33.91 20.02 2.66
N LEU A 5 -33.69 19.03 3.54
CA LEU A 5 -34.71 18.03 3.88
C LEU A 5 -35.95 18.61 4.57
N TYR A 6 -35.91 19.86 5.04
CA TYR A 6 -37.05 20.56 5.64
C TYR A 6 -37.01 22.07 5.33
N PRO A 7 -38.17 22.73 5.11
CA PRO A 7 -38.24 24.13 4.67
C PRO A 7 -37.55 25.15 5.59
N TRP A 8 -37.62 24.94 6.91
CA TRP A 8 -37.04 25.87 7.91
C TRP A 8 -35.52 25.84 8.01
N ASN A 9 -34.85 24.93 7.29
CA ASN A 9 -33.39 24.84 7.26
C ASN A 9 -32.76 25.61 6.08
N SER A 10 -33.57 26.29 5.26
CA SER A 10 -33.07 27.22 4.25
C SER A 10 -32.55 28.51 4.92
N PRO A 11 -31.40 29.08 4.50
CA PRO A 11 -30.95 30.38 5.00
C PRO A 11 -31.89 31.53 4.63
N ASP A 12 -32.81 31.33 3.68
CA ASP A 12 -33.81 32.30 3.24
C ASP A 12 -35.20 32.05 3.87
N TYR A 13 -35.31 31.19 4.88
CA TYR A 13 -36.59 30.89 5.52
C TYR A 13 -37.01 32.01 6.49
N ASP A 14 -37.96 32.83 6.08
CA ASP A 14 -38.61 33.84 6.91
C ASP A 14 -39.79 33.22 7.68
N ALA A 15 -39.61 33.07 8.99
CA ALA A 15 -40.60 32.51 9.90
C ALA A 15 -41.84 33.41 10.10
N ALA A 16 -41.75 34.70 9.77
CA ALA A 16 -42.87 35.64 9.90
C ALA A 16 -43.90 35.47 8.76
N ALA A 17 -43.43 35.23 7.54
CA ALA A 17 -44.28 34.97 6.38
C ALA A 17 -45.02 33.62 6.46
N ALA A 18 -44.39 32.59 7.03
CA ALA A 18 -44.97 31.24 7.14
C ALA A 18 -46.11 31.11 8.17
N ASN A 19 -46.28 32.09 9.06
CA ASN A 19 -47.32 32.10 10.09
C ASN A 19 -48.44 33.12 9.81
N GLU A 20 -48.50 33.70 8.59
CA GLU A 20 -49.49 34.72 8.21
C GLU A 20 -49.53 35.94 9.17
N LEU A 21 -48.44 36.22 9.88
CA LEU A 21 -48.34 37.33 10.84
C LEU A 21 -47.66 38.57 10.21
N THR A 22 -48.07 38.91 8.99
CA THR A 22 -47.73 40.23 8.41
C THR A 22 -48.95 41.14 8.55
N PRO A 23 -48.92 42.17 9.41
CA PRO A 23 -49.91 43.22 9.32
C PRO A 23 -49.63 44.02 8.05
N GLU A 24 -50.58 43.99 7.11
CA GLU A 24 -50.66 44.97 6.03
C GLU A 24 -50.61 46.38 6.66
N PRO A 25 -49.72 47.28 6.21
CA PRO A 25 -49.77 48.67 6.64
C PRO A 25 -51.01 49.29 6.02
N VAL A 26 -52.06 49.44 6.82
CA VAL A 26 -53.22 50.26 6.46
C VAL A 26 -52.73 51.70 6.32
N THR A 27 -52.56 52.14 5.08
CA THR A 27 -52.42 53.55 4.75
C THR A 27 -53.79 54.22 4.91
N THR A 28 -54.12 54.65 6.13
CA THR A 28 -55.16 55.67 6.33
C THR A 28 -54.50 57.05 6.27
N SER A 29 -54.60 57.67 5.10
CA SER A 29 -54.41 59.11 4.94
C SER A 29 -55.59 59.84 5.58
N ASP A 30 -55.47 60.18 6.85
CA ASP A 30 -56.04 61.36 7.53
C ASP A 30 -56.04 61.09 9.04
N ASP A 31 -54.95 61.44 9.71
CA ASP A 31 -54.94 61.63 11.16
C ASP A 31 -54.45 63.05 11.44
N ARG A 32 -55.28 64.03 11.12
CA ARG A 32 -55.29 65.25 11.93
C ARG A 32 -56.11 64.91 13.15
N GLY A 33 -55.43 64.55 14.23
CA GLY A 33 -56.05 64.33 15.53
C GLY A 33 -56.98 65.49 15.85
N ASP A 34 -58.21 65.17 16.25
CA ASP A 34 -59.23 66.15 16.58
C ASP A 34 -58.75 66.98 17.79
N PRO A 35 -58.48 68.29 17.64
CA PRO A 35 -57.96 69.13 18.73
C PRO A 35 -58.97 69.36 19.86
N SER A 36 -60.16 68.76 19.81
CA SER A 36 -61.19 68.84 20.85
C SER A 36 -61.11 67.74 21.92
N LEU A 37 -60.22 66.74 21.78
CA LEU A 37 -60.04 65.68 22.78
C LEU A 37 -59.14 66.15 23.93
N CYS A 38 -59.76 66.75 24.94
CA CYS A 38 -59.14 67.20 26.19
C CYS A 38 -59.61 66.33 27.36
N PHE A 39 -58.67 65.77 28.13
CA PHE A 39 -58.99 64.95 29.31
C PHE A 39 -58.77 65.77 30.58
N GLU A 40 -59.84 66.04 31.32
CA GLU A 40 -59.77 66.69 32.62
C GLU A 40 -59.54 65.65 33.73
N TYR A 41 -58.54 65.90 34.58
CA TYR A 41 -58.28 65.07 35.75
C TYR A 41 -57.94 65.94 36.96
N LEU A 42 -58.12 65.37 38.15
CA LEU A 42 -57.84 66.02 39.43
C LEU A 42 -56.46 65.59 39.92
N THR A 43 -55.62 66.56 40.28
CA THR A 43 -54.36 66.29 40.96
C THR A 43 -54.62 65.89 42.42
N PRO A 44 -53.67 65.22 43.11
CA PRO A 44 -53.81 64.84 44.52
C PRO A 44 -54.10 66.02 45.47
N ASP A 45 -53.75 67.24 45.08
CA ASP A 45 -53.99 68.48 45.83
C ASP A 45 -55.35 69.15 45.51
N GLY A 46 -56.18 68.52 44.66
CA GLY A 46 -57.55 68.97 44.38
C GLY A 46 -57.70 70.00 43.25
N GLU A 47 -56.64 70.28 42.48
CA GLU A 47 -56.71 71.16 41.32
C GLU A 47 -57.13 70.39 40.06
N ARG A 48 -58.05 70.97 39.26
CA ARG A 48 -58.44 70.42 37.95
C ARG A 48 -57.45 70.90 36.89
N ARG A 49 -56.83 69.94 36.20
CA ARG A 49 -55.95 70.21 35.05
C ARG A 49 -56.44 69.46 33.82
N THR A 50 -56.17 70.05 32.66
CA THR A 50 -56.62 69.56 31.36
C THR A 50 -55.40 69.12 30.55
N LEU A 51 -55.35 67.85 30.18
CA LEU A 51 -54.31 67.30 29.30
C LEU A 51 -54.78 67.35 27.85
N THR A 52 -53.95 67.91 26.98
CA THR A 52 -54.18 67.89 25.54
C THR A 52 -53.72 66.55 24.92
N TYR A 53 -54.27 66.20 23.76
CA TYR A 53 -53.91 64.97 23.04
C TYR A 53 -52.41 64.90 22.71
N GLU A 54 -51.78 66.03 22.39
CA GLU A 54 -50.33 66.11 22.10
C GLU A 54 -49.48 65.83 23.34
N GLU A 55 -49.85 66.34 24.51
CA GLU A 55 -49.14 66.09 25.78
C GLU A 55 -49.29 64.63 26.26
N LEU A 56 -50.45 64.01 26.01
CA LEU A 56 -50.66 62.58 26.25
C LEU A 56 -49.79 61.71 25.34
N GLN A 57 -49.63 62.11 24.08
CA GLN A 57 -48.77 61.41 23.13
C GLN A 57 -47.28 61.54 23.53
N GLU A 58 -46.85 62.67 24.06
CA GLU A 58 -45.48 62.90 24.55
C GLU A 58 -45.16 62.11 25.85
N LEU A 59 -46.14 61.99 26.76
CA LEU A 59 -46.07 61.16 27.97
C LEU A 59 -46.07 59.66 27.66
N CYS A 60 -46.78 59.22 26.62
CA CYS A 60 -46.77 57.83 26.17
C CYS A 60 -45.52 57.48 25.34
N ASN A 61 -44.86 58.46 24.70
CA ASN A 61 -43.73 58.22 23.80
C ASN A 61 -42.34 58.35 24.44
N THR A 62 -42.23 58.55 25.77
CA THR A 62 -40.94 58.52 26.49
C THR A 62 -40.98 57.47 27.61
N PRO A 63 -40.00 56.53 27.78
CA PRO A 63 -39.06 55.87 26.87
C PRO A 63 -39.48 54.38 26.66
N LEU A 64 -40.30 54.09 25.65
CA LEU A 64 -40.68 52.71 25.27
C LEU A 64 -39.74 52.08 24.24
N GLU A 65 -39.03 52.88 23.43
CA GLU A 65 -38.10 52.40 22.41
C GLU A 65 -36.90 51.62 23.01
N ASN A 66 -36.46 51.97 24.21
CA ASN A 66 -35.35 51.28 24.87
C ASN A 66 -35.76 49.97 25.56
N ARG A 67 -37.02 49.80 25.99
CA ARG A 67 -37.44 48.55 26.68
C ARG A 67 -37.46 47.35 25.73
N GLY A 68 -38.00 47.53 24.52
CA GLY A 68 -38.01 46.48 23.49
C GLY A 68 -36.59 46.08 23.07
N LEU A 69 -35.69 47.06 22.88
CA LEU A 69 -34.28 46.81 22.58
C LEU A 69 -33.56 46.13 23.75
N ILE A 70 -33.76 46.55 25.00
CA ILE A 70 -33.19 45.91 26.19
C ILE A 70 -33.71 44.47 26.37
N GLU A 71 -34.99 44.22 26.08
CA GLU A 71 -35.56 42.87 26.12
C GLU A 71 -35.02 41.97 25.00
N GLN A 72 -34.83 42.52 23.80
CA GLN A 72 -34.19 41.82 22.68
C GLN A 72 -32.71 41.54 22.97
N GLU A 73 -31.97 42.48 23.56
CA GLU A 73 -30.58 42.31 23.99
C GLU A 73 -30.47 41.24 25.09
N LYS A 74 -31.34 41.28 26.11
CA LYS A 74 -31.40 40.24 27.15
C LYS A 74 -31.77 38.87 26.59
N ALA A 75 -32.68 38.81 25.63
CA ALA A 75 -33.04 37.57 24.95
C ALA A 75 -31.85 37.03 24.13
N ALA A 76 -31.15 37.89 23.39
CA ALA A 76 -29.96 37.53 22.62
C ALA A 76 -28.82 37.06 23.52
N GLU A 77 -28.62 37.71 24.68
CA GLU A 77 -27.64 37.31 25.68
C GLU A 77 -27.97 35.94 26.29
N LYS A 78 -29.25 35.70 26.62
CA LYS A 78 -29.73 34.41 27.11
C LYS A 78 -29.56 33.29 26.08
N GLU A 79 -29.83 33.55 24.81
CA GLU A 79 -29.57 32.59 23.73
C GLU A 79 -28.07 32.33 23.53
N ARG A 80 -27.23 33.37 23.64
CA ARG A 80 -25.78 33.24 23.60
C ARG A 80 -25.26 32.34 24.73
N GLU A 81 -25.74 32.54 25.96
CA GLU A 81 -25.39 31.68 27.09
C GLU A 81 -25.84 30.23 26.90
N LYS A 82 -27.06 30.01 26.41
CA LYS A 82 -27.56 28.65 26.10
C LYS A 82 -26.68 27.98 25.07
N ARG A 83 -26.31 28.70 24.01
CA ARG A 83 -25.43 28.21 22.94
C ARG A 83 -24.04 27.89 23.48
N GLU A 84 -23.47 28.73 24.34
CA GLU A 84 -22.19 28.45 25.00
C GLU A 84 -22.26 27.18 25.85
N LYS A 85 -23.27 27.06 26.73
CA LYS A 85 -23.50 25.88 27.58
C LYS A 85 -23.66 24.63 26.72
N TYR A 86 -24.37 24.72 25.61
CA TYR A 86 -24.52 23.64 24.63
C TYR A 86 -23.16 23.22 24.04
N LEU A 87 -22.36 24.17 23.55
CA LEU A 87 -21.06 23.86 22.94
C LEU A 87 -20.07 23.25 23.93
N ARG A 88 -20.06 23.72 25.18
CA ARG A 88 -19.25 23.13 26.26
C ARG A 88 -19.68 21.68 26.52
N ARG A 89 -20.99 21.40 26.62
CA ARG A 89 -21.52 20.02 26.74
C ARG A 89 -21.14 19.17 25.52
N ARG A 90 -21.30 19.72 24.32
CA ARG A 90 -20.97 19.02 23.07
C ARG A 90 -19.49 18.68 22.98
N MET A 91 -18.60 19.59 23.38
CA MET A 91 -17.17 19.32 23.50
C MET A 91 -16.88 18.18 24.48
N GLN A 92 -17.57 18.14 25.63
CA GLN A 92 -17.42 17.05 26.59
C GLN A 92 -17.93 15.70 26.04
N SER A 93 -18.91 15.73 25.14
CA SER A 93 -19.43 14.54 24.45
C SER A 93 -18.50 13.99 23.36
N LEU A 94 -17.44 14.71 22.98
CA LEU A 94 -16.51 14.25 21.94
C LEU A 94 -15.71 13.00 22.39
N PRO A 95 -15.27 12.15 21.44
CA PRO A 95 -14.36 11.06 21.73
C PRO A 95 -13.12 11.50 22.50
N GLY A 96 -12.76 10.75 23.56
CA GLY A 96 -11.64 11.10 24.44
C GLY A 96 -10.33 11.37 23.69
N ILE A 97 -10.13 10.70 22.56
CA ILE A 97 -8.98 10.87 21.66
C ILE A 97 -8.85 12.30 21.09
N ILE A 98 -9.96 12.95 20.74
CA ILE A 98 -9.97 14.32 20.20
C ILE A 98 -10.36 15.36 21.27
N ARG A 99 -11.13 14.96 22.28
CA ARG A 99 -11.63 15.84 23.35
C ARG A 99 -10.49 16.49 24.11
N ARG A 100 -9.46 15.72 24.50
CA ARG A 100 -8.38 16.19 25.39
C ARG A 100 -7.74 17.50 24.91
N ARG A 101 -7.42 17.63 23.62
CA ARG A 101 -6.78 18.85 23.07
C ARG A 101 -7.69 20.06 23.16
N PHE A 102 -8.97 19.88 22.84
CA PHE A 102 -9.95 20.96 22.85
C PHE A 102 -10.30 21.39 24.27
N THR A 103 -10.43 20.44 25.20
CA THR A 103 -10.64 20.74 26.62
C THR A 103 -9.46 21.50 27.22
N LEU A 104 -8.22 21.07 26.96
CA LEU A 104 -7.02 21.78 27.44
C LEU A 104 -6.93 23.18 26.84
N LYS A 105 -7.23 23.33 25.55
CA LYS A 105 -7.22 24.64 24.89
C LYS A 105 -8.31 25.56 25.46
N LEU A 106 -9.51 25.03 25.71
CA LEU A 106 -10.59 25.82 26.29
C LEU A 106 -10.22 26.24 27.72
N ALA A 107 -9.68 25.34 28.54
CA ALA A 107 -9.25 25.65 29.90
C ALA A 107 -8.15 26.72 29.94
N ALA A 108 -7.19 26.69 29.00
CA ALA A 108 -6.17 27.72 28.88
C ALA A 108 -6.77 29.09 28.51
N LEU A 109 -7.72 29.11 27.56
CA LEU A 109 -8.41 30.35 27.17
C LEU A 109 -9.31 30.89 28.29
N ASP A 110 -10.03 30.02 29.01
CA ASP A 110 -10.83 30.41 30.17
C ASP A 110 -9.93 31.01 31.28
N GLY A 111 -8.69 30.53 31.43
CA GLY A 111 -7.70 31.10 32.34
C GLY A 111 -7.13 32.46 31.90
N GLU A 112 -7.15 32.78 30.61
CA GLU A 112 -6.73 34.09 30.09
C GLU A 112 -7.88 35.11 30.10
N SER A 113 -9.04 34.75 29.54
CA SER A 113 -10.24 35.59 29.49
C SER A 113 -11.45 34.77 29.01
N GLN A 114 -12.55 34.87 29.75
CA GLN A 114 -13.81 34.22 29.40
C GLN A 114 -14.31 34.63 28.01
N GLU A 115 -14.17 35.90 27.62
CA GLU A 115 -14.60 36.38 26.30
C GLU A 115 -13.82 35.72 25.15
N ARG A 116 -12.52 35.50 25.33
CA ARG A 116 -11.68 34.81 24.34
C ARG A 116 -12.07 33.34 24.20
N ALA A 117 -12.42 32.69 25.30
CA ALA A 117 -12.94 31.33 25.28
C ALA A 117 -14.27 31.24 24.51
N VAL A 118 -15.22 32.14 24.78
CA VAL A 118 -16.50 32.22 24.06
C VAL A 118 -16.29 32.51 22.57
N LYS A 119 -15.41 33.47 22.23
CA LYS A 119 -15.06 33.79 20.83
C LYS A 119 -14.46 32.58 20.11
N TRP A 120 -13.60 31.81 20.79
CA TRP A 120 -13.04 30.59 20.23
C TRP A 120 -14.08 29.48 20.06
N LEU A 121 -14.99 29.31 21.02
CA LEU A 121 -16.08 28.33 20.94
C LEU A 121 -16.95 28.54 19.70
N PHE A 122 -17.47 29.76 19.49
CA PHE A 122 -18.31 30.05 18.33
C PHE A 122 -17.49 30.14 17.03
N GLY A 123 -16.40 30.91 17.06
CA GLY A 123 -15.63 31.23 15.84
C GLY A 123 -14.77 30.08 15.32
N THR A 124 -14.29 29.18 16.19
CA THR A 124 -13.38 28.09 15.79
C THR A 124 -13.96 26.71 16.03
N PHE A 125 -14.44 26.43 17.25
CA PHE A 125 -14.89 25.09 17.63
C PHE A 125 -16.17 24.70 16.88
N GLU A 126 -17.25 25.45 17.03
CA GLU A 126 -18.53 25.17 16.39
C GLU A 126 -18.43 25.24 14.85
N ARG A 127 -18.01 26.40 14.33
CA ARG A 127 -18.01 26.68 12.89
C ARG A 127 -17.19 25.69 12.07
N HIS A 128 -16.11 25.14 12.65
CA HIS A 128 -15.15 24.40 11.86
C HIS A 128 -14.73 23.04 12.42
N ILE A 129 -14.56 22.89 13.73
CA ILE A 129 -14.14 21.61 14.30
C ILE A 129 -15.35 20.69 14.41
N LEU A 130 -16.41 21.15 15.08
CA LEU A 130 -17.63 20.37 15.32
C LEU A 130 -18.29 19.98 14.00
N ARG A 131 -18.46 20.93 13.07
CA ARG A 131 -18.99 20.66 11.73
C ARG A 131 -18.26 19.52 11.01
N ARG A 132 -16.92 19.46 11.11
CA ARG A 132 -16.13 18.38 10.47
C ARG A 132 -16.27 17.06 11.18
N VAL A 133 -16.26 17.08 12.51
CA VAL A 133 -16.46 15.87 13.32
C VAL A 133 -17.82 15.27 13.00
N GLU A 134 -18.87 16.08 12.90
CA GLU A 134 -20.22 15.64 12.56
C GLU A 134 -20.31 15.13 11.13
N MET A 135 -19.71 15.84 10.17
CA MET A 135 -19.58 15.38 8.79
C MET A 135 -18.86 14.02 8.67
N VAL A 136 -17.85 13.77 9.50
CA VAL A 136 -17.18 12.46 9.55
C VAL A 136 -18.07 11.41 10.20
N ASN A 137 -18.72 11.73 11.32
CA ASN A 137 -19.60 10.80 12.03
C ASN A 137 -20.73 10.29 11.14
N VAL A 138 -21.38 11.17 10.37
CA VAL A 138 -22.46 10.80 9.42
C VAL A 138 -22.00 9.73 8.42
N GLN A 139 -20.71 9.70 8.04
CA GLN A 139 -20.19 8.70 7.11
C GLN A 139 -20.05 7.29 7.71
N TYR A 140 -20.04 7.17 9.04
CA TYR A 140 -19.82 5.89 9.74
C TYR A 140 -21.02 5.42 10.55
N HIS A 141 -21.92 6.32 10.93
CA HIS A 141 -23.13 5.92 11.65
C HIS A 141 -23.98 4.96 10.80
N PRO A 142 -24.70 4.03 11.46
CA PRO A 142 -25.78 3.28 10.82
C PRO A 142 -26.82 4.22 10.20
N CYS A 143 -27.65 3.70 9.31
CA CYS A 143 -28.82 4.40 8.78
C CYS A 143 -29.75 4.85 9.91
N ASP A 144 -30.42 5.99 9.73
CA ASP A 144 -31.30 6.58 10.76
C ASP A 144 -32.46 5.65 11.15
N ALA A 145 -32.99 4.90 10.19
CA ALA A 145 -33.99 3.85 10.40
C ALA A 145 -33.31 2.51 10.71
N LEU A 146 -32.96 2.29 11.98
CA LEU A 146 -32.45 0.99 12.43
C LEU A 146 -33.59 -0.04 12.53
N PRO A 147 -33.42 -1.27 11.99
CA PRO A 147 -34.36 -2.36 12.19
C PRO A 147 -34.59 -2.65 13.67
N ALA A 148 -35.81 -3.08 14.03
CA ALA A 148 -36.19 -3.40 15.42
C ALA A 148 -35.18 -4.35 16.10
N LEU A 149 -34.68 -5.35 15.36
CA LEU A 149 -33.65 -6.29 15.80
C LEU A 149 -32.37 -5.62 16.34
N LEU A 150 -32.00 -4.45 15.79
CA LEU A 150 -30.75 -3.74 16.07
C LEU A 150 -30.94 -2.54 17.01
N LEU A 151 -32.17 -2.14 17.33
CA LEU A 151 -32.46 -1.03 18.24
C LEU A 151 -31.78 -1.15 19.60
N PRO A 152 -31.69 -2.33 20.25
CA PRO A 152 -31.00 -2.48 21.54
C PRO A 152 -29.50 -2.13 21.47
N MET A 153 -28.90 -2.13 20.28
CA MET A 153 -27.48 -1.85 20.06
C MET A 153 -27.22 -0.44 19.49
N ARG A 154 -28.25 0.41 19.36
CA ARG A 154 -28.12 1.75 18.76
C ARG A 154 -27.01 2.57 19.42
N ASP A 155 -27.02 2.64 20.75
CA ASP A 155 -26.04 3.40 21.53
C ASP A 155 -24.64 2.81 21.42
N ASP A 156 -24.52 1.48 21.31
CA ASP A 156 -23.24 0.82 21.13
C ASP A 156 -22.59 1.18 19.79
N PHE A 157 -23.38 1.31 18.72
CA PHE A 157 -22.88 1.80 17.43
C PHE A 157 -22.48 3.27 17.49
N HIS A 158 -23.25 4.09 18.20
CA HIS A 158 -22.90 5.51 18.38
C HIS A 158 -21.62 5.67 19.18
N LEU A 159 -21.39 4.78 20.16
CA LEU A 159 -20.20 4.75 21.01
C LEU A 159 -19.06 3.90 20.42
N LEU A 160 -19.14 3.49 19.16
CA LEU A 160 -18.13 2.64 18.55
C LEU A 160 -16.72 3.26 18.63
N PRO A 161 -16.47 4.57 18.37
CA PRO A 161 -15.14 5.18 18.56
C PRO A 161 -14.56 5.12 19.99
N TRP A 162 -15.38 4.82 21.00
CA TRP A 162 -15.00 4.68 22.41
C TRP A 162 -14.87 3.22 22.85
N ALA A 163 -15.24 2.26 21.99
CA ALA A 163 -15.29 0.86 22.35
C ALA A 163 -13.89 0.29 22.59
N ASP A 164 -13.69 -0.32 23.75
CA ASP A 164 -12.48 -1.10 24.02
C ASP A 164 -12.56 -2.47 23.32
N LYS A 165 -11.47 -3.24 23.42
CA LYS A 165 -11.40 -4.58 22.80
C LYS A 165 -12.48 -5.52 23.33
N LYS A 166 -12.88 -5.40 24.60
CA LYS A 166 -13.91 -6.24 25.22
C LYS A 166 -15.30 -5.89 24.67
N LYS A 167 -15.62 -4.59 24.59
CA LYS A 167 -16.87 -4.09 24.02
C LYS A 167 -17.02 -4.48 22.56
N LEU A 168 -15.95 -4.36 21.75
CA LEU A 168 -15.98 -4.81 20.34
C LEU A 168 -16.29 -6.31 20.21
N ARG A 169 -15.72 -7.16 21.06
CA ARG A 169 -16.04 -8.61 21.08
C ARG A 169 -17.48 -8.87 21.49
N ARG A 170 -17.96 -8.21 22.55
CA ARG A 170 -19.36 -8.32 23.00
C ARG A 170 -20.33 -7.93 21.88
N MET A 171 -20.10 -6.80 21.20
CA MET A 171 -20.93 -6.38 20.07
C MET A 171 -20.90 -7.39 18.92
N ALA A 172 -19.73 -7.92 18.58
CA ALA A 172 -19.60 -8.93 17.53
C ALA A 172 -20.37 -10.22 17.86
N TYR A 173 -20.29 -10.68 19.11
CA TYR A 173 -21.03 -11.83 19.62
C TYR A 173 -22.53 -11.59 19.58
N THR A 174 -22.99 -10.43 20.05
CA THR A 174 -24.41 -10.07 20.02
C THR A 174 -24.94 -10.02 18.59
N LEU A 175 -24.22 -9.42 17.64
CA LEU A 175 -24.63 -9.39 16.23
C LEU A 175 -24.71 -10.78 15.62
N SER A 176 -23.68 -11.60 15.82
CA SER A 176 -23.66 -12.99 15.37
C SER A 176 -24.88 -13.76 15.86
N ARG A 177 -25.20 -13.64 17.16
CA ARG A 177 -26.37 -14.29 17.76
C ARG A 177 -27.69 -13.78 17.19
N LEU A 178 -27.85 -12.46 17.06
CA LEU A 178 -29.08 -11.86 16.51
C LEU A 178 -29.31 -12.30 15.06
N MET A 179 -28.26 -12.31 14.24
CA MET A 179 -28.35 -12.76 12.85
C MET A 179 -28.69 -14.26 12.76
N LYS A 180 -28.10 -15.08 13.64
CA LYS A 180 -28.40 -16.51 13.70
C LYS A 180 -29.87 -16.78 14.06
N THR A 181 -30.34 -16.18 15.16
CA THR A 181 -31.73 -16.39 15.61
C THR A 181 -32.75 -15.86 14.60
N GLU A 182 -32.50 -14.72 13.97
CA GLU A 182 -33.42 -14.17 12.97
C GLU A 182 -33.41 -14.99 11.67
N PHE A 183 -32.27 -15.55 11.28
CA PHE A 183 -32.17 -16.48 10.16
C PHE A 183 -33.01 -17.74 10.42
N GLU A 184 -32.79 -18.40 11.56
CA GLU A 184 -33.52 -19.62 11.95
C GLU A 184 -35.03 -19.35 12.01
N ARG A 185 -35.44 -18.26 12.66
CA ARG A 185 -36.86 -17.87 12.75
C ARG A 185 -37.51 -17.65 11.39
N GLN A 186 -36.83 -16.95 10.47
CA GLN A 186 -37.38 -16.66 9.15
C GLN A 186 -37.41 -17.92 8.28
N PHE A 187 -36.36 -18.73 8.35
CA PHE A 187 -36.27 -20.01 7.65
C PHE A 187 -37.40 -20.96 8.07
N ASP A 188 -37.58 -21.18 9.38
CA ASP A 188 -38.61 -22.08 9.91
C ASP A 188 -40.02 -21.62 9.52
N TYR A 189 -40.26 -20.30 9.59
CA TYR A 189 -41.52 -19.70 9.18
C TYR A 189 -41.80 -19.98 7.70
N GLN A 190 -40.86 -19.65 6.81
CA GLN A 190 -41.07 -19.77 5.37
C GLN A 190 -41.16 -21.24 4.93
N TYR A 191 -40.34 -22.11 5.53
CA TYR A 191 -40.34 -23.53 5.23
C TYR A 191 -41.66 -24.19 5.65
N SER A 192 -42.25 -23.78 6.78
CA SER A 192 -43.56 -24.27 7.21
C SER A 192 -44.71 -23.93 6.25
N GLN A 193 -44.54 -22.90 5.41
CA GLN A 193 -45.57 -22.44 4.47
C GLN A 193 -45.37 -22.99 3.05
N THR A 194 -44.13 -23.19 2.64
CA THR A 194 -43.79 -23.52 1.24
C THR A 194 -43.25 -24.93 1.05
N GLU A 195 -42.69 -25.54 2.10
CA GLU A 195 -41.92 -26.79 2.04
C GLU A 195 -40.73 -26.75 1.06
N ASP A 196 -40.38 -25.57 0.55
CA ASP A 196 -39.25 -25.35 -0.37
C ASP A 196 -38.01 -24.93 0.43
N LEU A 197 -36.99 -25.80 0.41
CA LEU A 197 -35.74 -25.58 1.12
C LEU A 197 -34.94 -24.40 0.54
N GLU A 198 -34.79 -24.33 -0.78
CA GLU A 198 -33.94 -23.35 -1.45
C GLU A 198 -34.53 -21.95 -1.30
N PHE A 199 -35.83 -21.83 -1.54
CA PHE A 199 -36.54 -20.58 -1.36
C PHE A 199 -36.46 -20.08 0.09
N SER A 200 -36.67 -20.97 1.06
CA SER A 200 -36.61 -20.61 2.49
C SER A 200 -35.22 -20.13 2.91
N VAL A 201 -34.15 -20.73 2.37
CA VAL A 201 -32.77 -20.27 2.60
C VAL A 201 -32.55 -18.87 2.03
N LEU A 202 -32.99 -18.63 0.79
CA LEU A 202 -32.82 -17.34 0.12
C LEU A 202 -33.60 -16.23 0.83
N ASP A 203 -34.84 -16.49 1.22
CA ASP A 203 -35.66 -15.55 1.98
C ASP A 203 -35.06 -15.25 3.37
N ALA A 204 -34.65 -16.28 4.11
CA ALA A 204 -34.01 -16.11 5.41
C ALA A 204 -32.71 -15.30 5.31
N TYR A 205 -31.87 -15.58 4.31
CA TYR A 205 -30.68 -14.80 4.01
C TYR A 205 -31.03 -13.34 3.68
N GLY A 206 -32.00 -13.11 2.80
CA GLY A 206 -32.47 -11.78 2.42
C GLY A 206 -32.95 -10.96 3.62
N CYS A 207 -33.67 -11.61 4.53
CA CYS A 207 -34.14 -11.01 5.78
C CYS A 207 -32.99 -10.54 6.68
N ILE A 208 -31.99 -11.40 6.94
CA ILE A 208 -30.85 -10.98 7.79
C ILE A 208 -29.93 -9.98 7.08
N ALA A 209 -29.72 -10.14 5.76
CA ALA A 209 -28.83 -9.30 4.98
C ALA A 209 -29.38 -7.86 4.83
N SER A 210 -30.69 -7.74 4.61
CA SER A 210 -31.38 -6.43 4.55
C SER A 210 -31.26 -5.67 5.87
N LYS A 211 -31.45 -6.36 7.01
CA LYS A 211 -31.27 -5.76 8.34
C LYS A 211 -29.81 -5.36 8.60
N ALA A 212 -28.86 -6.22 8.24
CA ALA A 212 -27.44 -5.96 8.42
C ALA A 212 -26.92 -4.78 7.58
N ARG A 213 -27.52 -4.52 6.41
CA ARG A 213 -27.19 -3.37 5.54
C ARG A 213 -27.40 -2.03 6.25
N ALA A 214 -28.35 -1.94 7.18
CA ALA A 214 -28.59 -0.73 7.97
C ALA A 214 -27.35 -0.28 8.78
N LEU A 215 -26.38 -1.17 9.01
CA LEU A 215 -25.14 -0.84 9.72
C LEU A 215 -24.07 -0.16 8.84
N ASN A 216 -24.38 0.17 7.57
CA ASN A 216 -23.42 0.74 6.61
C ASN A 216 -22.18 -0.17 6.41
N ILE A 217 -22.41 -1.48 6.42
CA ILE A 217 -21.40 -2.52 6.22
C ILE A 217 -21.71 -3.25 4.92
N ALA A 218 -20.72 -3.44 4.06
CA ALA A 218 -20.86 -4.25 2.85
C ALA A 218 -21.10 -5.72 3.24
N ILE A 219 -22.28 -6.23 2.88
CA ILE A 219 -22.79 -7.56 3.17
C ILE A 219 -22.42 -8.51 2.01
N PRO A 220 -21.85 -9.70 2.29
CA PRO A 220 -21.47 -10.66 1.24
C PRO A 220 -22.73 -11.19 0.54
N GLY A 221 -22.74 -11.28 -0.79
CA GLY A 221 -23.86 -11.84 -1.58
C GLY A 221 -25.02 -10.87 -1.87
N TRP A 222 -25.08 -9.71 -1.21
CA TRP A 222 -26.24 -8.81 -1.29
C TRP A 222 -26.52 -8.29 -2.71
N ASP A 223 -25.48 -7.93 -3.46
CA ASP A 223 -25.64 -7.40 -4.82
C ASP A 223 -26.20 -8.46 -5.79
N LYS A 224 -25.81 -9.73 -5.62
CA LYS A 224 -26.37 -10.85 -6.40
C LYS A 224 -27.80 -11.15 -5.98
N TYR A 225 -28.07 -11.15 -4.68
CA TYR A 225 -29.43 -11.36 -4.14
C TYR A 225 -30.40 -10.31 -4.67
N SER A 226 -29.98 -9.04 -4.68
CA SER A 226 -30.79 -7.92 -5.20
C SER A 226 -31.07 -8.00 -6.70
N LYS A 227 -30.31 -8.83 -7.43
CA LYS A 227 -30.49 -9.10 -8.86
C LYS A 227 -31.16 -10.46 -9.12
N GLU A 228 -31.52 -11.17 -8.05
CA GLU A 228 -32.09 -12.53 -8.15
C GLU A 228 -31.12 -13.54 -8.81
N GLU A 229 -29.82 -13.28 -8.72
CA GLU A 229 -28.73 -14.13 -9.28
C GLU A 229 -28.03 -14.98 -8.20
N LEU A 230 -28.51 -14.95 -6.95
CA LEU A 230 -27.88 -15.64 -5.82
C LEU A 230 -28.46 -17.04 -5.65
N ASP A 231 -27.59 -18.04 -5.65
CA ASP A 231 -27.95 -19.43 -5.38
C ASP A 231 -28.06 -19.72 -3.86
N ALA A 232 -28.85 -20.73 -3.49
CA ALA A 232 -29.08 -21.13 -2.10
C ALA A 232 -27.78 -21.52 -1.38
N GLU A 233 -26.85 -22.22 -2.05
CA GLU A 233 -25.54 -22.53 -1.45
C GLU A 233 -24.74 -21.25 -1.18
N GLU A 234 -24.68 -20.33 -2.15
CA GLU A 234 -24.00 -19.04 -1.99
C GLU A 234 -24.63 -18.22 -0.85
N ALA A 235 -25.95 -18.28 -0.70
CA ALA A 235 -26.68 -17.66 0.39
C ALA A 235 -26.30 -18.26 1.75
N LEU A 236 -26.18 -19.59 1.87
CA LEU A 236 -25.69 -20.24 3.10
C LEU A 236 -24.25 -19.85 3.43
N ARG A 237 -23.36 -19.81 2.43
CA ARG A 237 -21.96 -19.35 2.59
C ARG A 237 -21.91 -17.89 3.09
N ALA A 238 -22.82 -17.05 2.60
CA ALA A 238 -22.94 -15.66 3.02
C ALA A 238 -23.56 -15.53 4.43
N ALA A 239 -24.60 -16.30 4.73
CA ALA A 239 -25.24 -16.37 6.04
C ALA A 239 -24.26 -16.85 7.12
N GLY A 240 -23.43 -17.86 6.83
CA GLY A 240 -22.39 -18.35 7.75
C GLY A 240 -21.42 -17.25 8.19
N ARG A 241 -21.12 -16.26 7.32
CA ARG A 241 -20.32 -15.09 7.71
C ARG A 241 -21.07 -14.12 8.62
N LEU A 242 -22.35 -13.88 8.35
CA LEU A 242 -23.21 -13.04 9.19
C LEU A 242 -23.50 -13.69 10.55
N GLN A 243 -23.42 -15.01 10.65
CA GLN A 243 -23.54 -15.75 11.90
C GLN A 243 -22.21 -15.90 12.63
N ALA A 244 -21.07 -15.61 12.00
CA ALA A 244 -19.76 -15.77 12.61
C ALA A 244 -19.29 -14.54 13.40
N GLU A 245 -19.03 -14.71 14.70
CA GLU A 245 -18.47 -13.66 15.57
C GLU A 245 -17.15 -13.09 15.02
N LYS A 246 -16.24 -13.97 14.58
CA LYS A 246 -14.92 -13.59 14.04
C LYS A 246 -15.03 -12.62 12.87
N TRP A 247 -16.04 -12.81 12.02
CA TRP A 247 -16.29 -11.94 10.87
C TRP A 247 -16.75 -10.55 11.32
N TRP A 248 -17.74 -10.47 12.21
CA TRP A 248 -18.22 -9.21 12.79
C TRP A 248 -17.12 -8.46 13.54
N LEU A 249 -16.34 -9.15 14.37
CA LEU A 249 -15.23 -8.55 15.11
C LEU A 249 -14.22 -7.92 14.16
N GLY A 250 -13.90 -8.61 13.05
CA GLY A 250 -13.02 -8.08 12.01
C GLY A 250 -13.57 -6.83 11.33
N LYS A 251 -14.88 -6.77 11.05
CA LYS A 251 -15.55 -5.60 10.45
C LYS A 251 -15.61 -4.42 11.42
N LEU A 252 -16.11 -4.65 12.63
CA LEU A 252 -16.25 -3.63 13.68
C LEU A 252 -14.89 -3.02 14.04
N LYS A 253 -13.86 -3.85 14.24
CA LYS A 253 -12.49 -3.37 14.51
C LYS A 253 -11.99 -2.44 13.40
N ARG A 254 -12.15 -2.82 12.12
CA ARG A 254 -11.72 -1.98 10.99
C ARG A 254 -12.46 -0.65 10.94
N ILE A 255 -13.77 -0.64 11.22
CA ILE A 255 -14.59 0.57 11.24
C ILE A 255 -14.17 1.46 12.40
N HIS A 256 -14.11 0.91 13.62
CA HIS A 256 -13.59 1.57 14.82
C HIS A 256 -12.24 2.27 14.53
N ASP A 257 -11.29 1.49 14.00
CA ASP A 257 -9.92 1.93 13.77
C ASP A 257 -9.84 3.07 12.74
N ARG A 258 -10.61 2.97 11.65
CA ARG A 258 -10.65 4.00 10.59
C ARG A 258 -11.42 5.24 11.02
N TRP A 259 -12.52 5.07 11.74
CA TRP A 259 -13.34 6.18 12.20
C TRP A 259 -12.56 7.04 13.19
N ARG A 260 -11.86 6.41 14.16
CA ARG A 260 -10.97 7.13 15.08
C ARG A 260 -9.90 7.92 14.34
N GLU A 261 -9.22 7.32 13.36
CA GLU A 261 -8.22 8.03 12.55
C GLU A 261 -8.84 9.17 11.73
N HIS A 262 -9.99 8.96 11.12
CA HIS A 262 -10.67 9.98 10.33
C HIS A 262 -11.09 11.19 11.19
N LEU A 263 -11.57 10.94 12.41
CA LEU A 263 -11.88 12.00 13.36
C LEU A 263 -10.64 12.82 13.75
N MET A 264 -9.49 12.15 13.92
CA MET A 264 -8.22 12.83 14.20
C MET A 264 -7.75 13.69 13.01
N ILE A 265 -7.89 13.19 11.77
CA ILE A 265 -7.62 13.97 10.54
C ILE A 265 -8.54 15.20 10.50
N ALA A 266 -9.85 15.00 10.64
CA ALA A 266 -10.85 16.07 10.60
C ALA A 266 -10.66 17.13 11.69
N ALA A 267 -10.23 16.70 12.89
CA ALA A 267 -9.91 17.58 14.02
C ALA A 267 -8.53 18.26 13.92
N GLY A 268 -7.76 18.01 12.85
CA GLY A 268 -6.46 18.65 12.61
C GLY A 268 -5.32 18.13 13.50
N TYR A 269 -5.40 16.86 13.92
CA TYR A 269 -4.29 16.16 14.57
C TYR A 269 -3.29 15.58 13.57
N VAL A 270 -3.73 15.35 12.33
CA VAL A 270 -2.86 14.92 11.24
C VAL A 270 -2.57 16.12 10.36
N SER A 271 -1.35 16.64 10.47
CA SER A 271 -0.89 17.82 9.74
C SER A 271 0.63 17.90 9.80
N LYS A 272 1.22 18.75 8.96
CA LYS A 272 2.67 19.02 8.95
C LYS A 272 3.20 19.44 10.33
N GLN A 273 2.44 20.24 11.08
CA GLN A 273 2.87 20.76 12.39
C GLN A 273 2.61 19.82 13.56
N ALA A 274 1.57 18.99 13.49
CA ALA A 274 1.18 18.13 14.61
C ALA A 274 1.79 16.73 14.46
N SER A 275 1.21 15.92 13.58
CA SER A 275 1.63 14.55 13.31
C SER A 275 1.46 14.28 11.82
N PRO A 276 2.54 14.29 11.03
CA PRO A 276 2.41 14.10 9.59
C PRO A 276 1.97 12.68 9.25
N LYS A 277 1.22 12.56 8.15
CA LYS A 277 0.77 11.32 7.48
C LYS A 277 -0.23 10.45 8.25
N CYS A 278 -0.04 10.26 9.55
CA CYS A 278 -0.98 9.57 10.43
C CYS A 278 -0.95 10.14 11.85
N SER A 279 -2.00 9.89 12.63
CA SER A 279 -2.04 10.27 14.03
C SER A 279 -1.06 9.46 14.88
N GLU A 280 -0.62 10.04 16.01
CA GLU A 280 0.27 9.38 16.96
C GLU A 280 -0.34 8.08 17.58
N PRO A 281 -1.64 8.03 17.94
CA PRO A 281 -2.28 6.78 18.32
C PRO A 281 -2.22 5.70 17.23
N CYS A 282 -2.41 6.07 15.95
CA CYS A 282 -2.34 5.11 14.84
C CYS A 282 -0.96 4.46 14.75
N LEU A 283 0.12 5.24 14.88
CA LEU A 283 1.49 4.74 14.89
C LEU A 283 1.75 3.80 16.07
N LYS A 284 1.36 4.19 17.29
CA LYS A 284 1.56 3.37 18.51
C LYS A 284 0.82 2.03 18.43
N GLU A 285 -0.44 2.05 17.98
CA GLU A 285 -1.23 0.84 17.78
C GLU A 285 -0.61 -0.09 16.73
N TRP A 286 -0.10 0.48 15.63
CA TRP A 286 0.60 -0.29 14.60
C TRP A 286 1.89 -0.92 15.13
N LEU A 287 2.72 -0.18 15.87
CA LEU A 287 3.94 -0.70 16.49
C LEU A 287 3.63 -1.83 17.49
N ALA A 288 2.59 -1.67 18.31
CA ALA A 288 2.14 -2.72 19.22
C ALA A 288 1.68 -3.98 18.47
N GLN A 289 0.99 -3.82 17.34
CA GLN A 289 0.58 -4.93 16.48
C GLN A 289 1.79 -5.62 15.83
N GLN A 290 2.78 -4.87 15.34
CA GLN A 290 4.02 -5.46 14.80
C GLN A 290 4.78 -6.26 15.87
N LYS A 291 4.90 -5.73 17.09
CA LYS A 291 5.51 -6.43 18.22
C LYS A 291 4.77 -7.72 18.57
N ALA A 292 3.43 -7.67 18.61
CA ALA A 292 2.60 -8.84 18.88
C ALA A 292 2.70 -9.91 17.79
N ASN A 293 2.71 -9.50 16.52
CA ASN A 293 2.90 -10.40 15.38
C ASN A 293 4.26 -11.08 15.43
N MET A 294 5.33 -10.32 15.71
CA MET A 294 6.68 -10.87 15.83
C MET A 294 6.77 -11.87 16.99
N ALA A 295 6.20 -11.55 18.15
CA ALA A 295 6.14 -12.46 19.28
C ALA A 295 5.34 -13.74 18.97
N TRP A 296 4.29 -13.65 18.15
CA TRP A 296 3.55 -14.81 17.67
C TRP A 296 4.39 -15.67 16.73
N LEU A 297 5.08 -15.07 15.76
CA LEU A 297 5.97 -15.78 14.83
C LEU A 297 7.11 -16.52 15.57
N HIS A 298 7.68 -15.92 16.61
CA HIS A 298 8.70 -16.58 17.42
C HIS A 298 8.19 -17.78 18.21
N LYS A 299 6.88 -17.82 18.54
CA LYS A 299 6.21 -18.88 19.29
C LYS A 299 5.67 -20.00 18.41
N MET A 300 5.77 -19.88 17.09
CA MET A 300 5.24 -20.85 16.14
C MET A 300 6.35 -21.52 15.33
N GLU A 301 6.07 -22.75 14.92
CA GLU A 301 6.84 -23.61 14.03
C GLU A 301 5.95 -24.06 12.86
N LEU A 302 6.59 -24.39 11.74
CA LEU A 302 5.98 -25.07 10.62
C LEU A 302 6.31 -26.55 10.74
N GLU A 303 5.29 -27.39 10.79
CA GLU A 303 5.38 -28.84 10.76
C GLU A 303 4.95 -29.32 9.37
N ASP A 304 5.82 -30.05 8.69
CA ASP A 304 5.49 -30.73 7.44
C ASP A 304 4.50 -31.88 7.72
N LYS A 305 3.41 -31.95 6.96
CA LYS A 305 2.37 -32.97 7.15
C LYS A 305 2.85 -34.38 6.84
N ASP A 306 3.77 -34.53 5.90
CA ASP A 306 4.18 -35.84 5.39
C ASP A 306 5.39 -36.36 6.16
N THR A 307 6.36 -35.48 6.48
CA THR A 307 7.61 -35.87 7.15
C THR A 307 7.59 -35.63 8.67
N GLY A 308 6.71 -34.76 9.17
CA GLY A 308 6.69 -34.33 10.57
C GLY A 308 7.85 -33.39 10.94
N GLU A 309 8.69 -32.99 9.99
CA GLU A 309 9.82 -32.09 10.25
C GLU A 309 9.33 -30.71 10.70
N ARG A 310 9.96 -30.16 11.74
CA ARG A 310 9.61 -28.85 12.31
C ARG A 310 10.69 -27.82 12.02
N SER A 311 10.27 -26.68 11.50
CA SER A 311 11.15 -25.53 11.26
C SER A 311 10.56 -24.25 11.84
N PRO A 312 11.37 -23.33 12.38
CA PRO A 312 10.85 -22.08 12.94
C PRO A 312 10.10 -21.26 11.89
N LEU A 313 8.86 -20.84 12.20
CA LEU A 313 8.04 -20.07 11.27
C LEU A 313 8.69 -18.72 10.92
N ILE A 314 9.35 -18.10 11.90
CA ILE A 314 10.03 -16.81 11.73
C ILE A 314 11.11 -16.87 10.63
N ASP A 315 11.89 -17.94 10.55
CA ASP A 315 12.99 -18.05 9.59
C ASP A 315 12.44 -18.10 8.16
N LYS A 316 11.35 -18.84 7.94
CA LYS A 316 10.66 -18.90 6.64
C LYS A 316 10.03 -17.56 6.26
N VAL A 317 9.48 -16.83 7.22
CA VAL A 317 8.92 -15.48 6.98
C VAL A 317 10.03 -14.50 6.61
N LEU A 318 11.18 -14.52 7.30
CA LEU A 318 12.32 -13.64 7.02
C LEU A 318 13.03 -13.97 5.70
N ALA A 319 12.94 -15.20 5.23
CA ALA A 319 13.40 -15.63 3.90
C ALA A 319 12.43 -15.27 2.76
N SER A 320 11.23 -14.74 3.07
CA SER A 320 10.20 -14.41 2.08
C SER A 320 10.15 -12.91 1.76
N THR A 321 9.33 -12.52 0.77
CA THR A 321 9.02 -11.12 0.45
C THR A 321 8.30 -10.37 1.58
N SER A 322 7.94 -11.05 2.68
CA SER A 322 7.48 -10.40 3.91
C SER A 322 8.60 -9.62 4.59
N ASN A 323 9.86 -10.00 4.35
CA ASN A 323 11.01 -9.24 4.76
C ASN A 323 11.13 -7.96 3.90
N PRO A 324 11.09 -6.77 4.52
CA PRO A 324 11.23 -5.50 3.80
C PRO A 324 12.47 -5.43 2.90
N ARG A 325 13.58 -6.05 3.32
CA ARG A 325 14.83 -6.12 2.55
C ARG A 325 14.63 -6.83 1.21
N ILE A 326 14.06 -8.04 1.26
CA ILE A 326 13.81 -8.87 0.07
C ILE A 326 12.78 -8.20 -0.83
N ALA A 327 11.72 -7.61 -0.25
CA ALA A 327 10.73 -6.86 -1.01
C ALA A 327 11.33 -5.67 -1.77
N ARG A 328 12.24 -4.92 -1.11
CA ARG A 328 12.97 -3.79 -1.73
C ARG A 328 13.86 -4.27 -2.88
N MET A 329 14.64 -5.34 -2.68
CA MET A 329 15.49 -5.91 -3.71
C MET A 329 14.67 -6.36 -4.92
N GLU A 330 13.61 -7.14 -4.71
CA GLU A 330 12.74 -7.62 -5.80
C GLU A 330 12.08 -6.46 -6.57
N LEU A 331 11.58 -5.43 -5.88
CA LEU A 331 11.01 -4.25 -6.57
C LEU A 331 12.08 -3.50 -7.38
N THR A 332 13.30 -3.42 -6.87
CA THR A 332 14.42 -2.75 -7.54
C THR A 332 14.85 -3.52 -8.80
N THR A 333 15.00 -4.84 -8.71
CA THR A 333 15.31 -5.71 -9.86
C THR A 333 14.27 -5.55 -10.97
N ARG A 334 12.99 -5.47 -10.60
CA ARG A 334 11.91 -5.28 -11.57
C ARG A 334 11.92 -3.89 -12.22
N ALA A 335 12.17 -2.86 -11.42
CA ALA A 335 12.30 -1.50 -11.93
C ALA A 335 13.49 -1.38 -12.89
N ALA A 336 14.64 -1.97 -12.55
CA ALA A 336 15.82 -2.03 -13.41
C ALA A 336 15.52 -2.72 -14.74
N GLY A 337 14.98 -3.95 -14.71
CA GLY A 337 14.68 -4.67 -15.94
C GLY A 337 13.65 -3.95 -16.83
N PHE A 338 12.68 -3.22 -16.26
CA PHE A 338 11.77 -2.40 -17.06
C PHE A 338 12.46 -1.20 -17.74
N GLN A 339 13.43 -0.57 -17.08
CA GLN A 339 14.23 0.47 -17.70
C GLN A 339 15.07 -0.10 -18.85
N ASP A 340 15.73 -1.24 -18.63
CA ASP A 340 16.59 -1.83 -19.65
C ASP A 340 15.76 -2.24 -20.89
N ILE A 341 14.56 -2.81 -20.71
CA ILE A 341 13.60 -3.04 -21.80
C ILE A 341 13.23 -1.73 -22.51
N ALA A 342 12.94 -0.68 -21.75
CA ALA A 342 12.53 0.59 -22.33
C ALA A 342 13.65 1.24 -23.15
N ASP A 343 14.89 1.16 -22.66
CA ASP A 343 16.07 1.67 -23.36
C ASP A 343 16.33 0.88 -24.65
N GLU A 344 16.22 -0.45 -24.61
CA GLU A 344 16.38 -1.33 -25.78
C GLU A 344 15.30 -1.07 -26.85
N MET A 345 14.06 -0.83 -26.41
CA MET A 345 12.93 -0.56 -27.30
C MET A 345 12.79 0.91 -27.72
N GLY A 346 13.70 1.79 -27.30
CA GLY A 346 13.63 3.22 -27.63
C GLY A 346 12.40 3.95 -27.06
N LEU A 347 11.87 3.48 -25.93
CA LEU A 347 10.69 4.07 -25.28
C LEU A 347 11.06 5.29 -24.43
N ILE A 348 10.09 6.18 -24.24
CA ILE A 348 10.25 7.38 -23.43
C ILE A 348 9.63 7.15 -22.06
N GLY A 349 10.44 7.33 -21.01
CA GLY A 349 9.99 7.30 -19.63
C GLY A 349 9.31 8.61 -19.22
N MET A 350 8.19 8.50 -18.52
CA MET A 350 7.43 9.62 -17.96
C MET A 350 7.18 9.43 -16.47
N PHE A 351 7.45 10.48 -15.71
CA PHE A 351 7.01 10.64 -14.32
C PHE A 351 5.67 11.34 -14.29
N PHE A 352 4.65 10.67 -13.79
CA PHE A 352 3.36 11.30 -13.51
C PHE A 352 3.12 11.41 -12.03
N THR A 353 2.75 12.60 -11.57
CA THR A 353 2.20 12.82 -10.24
C THR A 353 0.73 13.17 -10.37
N LEU A 354 -0.14 12.37 -9.75
CA LEU A 354 -1.57 12.60 -9.70
C LEU A 354 -2.00 12.86 -8.24
N THR A 355 -2.59 14.02 -8.01
CA THR A 355 -3.08 14.45 -6.69
C THR A 355 -4.61 14.57 -6.68
N ALA A 356 -5.19 14.84 -5.51
CA ALA A 356 -6.64 15.05 -5.37
C ALA A 356 -6.96 16.56 -5.27
N PRO A 357 -8.22 16.98 -5.52
CA PRO A 357 -8.62 18.37 -5.30
C PRO A 357 -8.36 18.88 -3.90
N SER A 358 -8.22 20.21 -3.77
CA SER A 358 -8.02 20.85 -2.46
C SER A 358 -9.10 20.46 -1.44
N SER A 359 -10.32 20.21 -1.89
CA SER A 359 -11.45 19.78 -1.05
C SER A 359 -11.24 18.43 -0.36
N TYR A 360 -10.29 17.60 -0.81
CA TYR A 360 -9.91 16.34 -0.17
C TYR A 360 -8.86 16.50 0.93
N HIS A 361 -8.17 17.65 0.98
CA HIS A 361 -7.13 17.93 1.96
C HIS A 361 -7.69 18.59 3.21
N SER A 362 -7.38 18.01 4.37
CA SER A 362 -7.89 18.49 5.66
C SER A 362 -7.15 19.73 6.17
N THR A 363 -5.87 19.85 5.82
CA THR A 363 -4.97 20.96 6.20
C THR A 363 -4.15 21.44 5.01
N ARG A 364 -3.72 22.71 5.05
CA ARG A 364 -2.92 23.36 4.02
C ARG A 364 -1.43 23.07 4.24
N ILE A 365 -0.68 22.98 3.15
CA ILE A 365 0.75 22.65 3.17
C ILE A 365 1.63 23.76 3.75
N LYS A 366 1.35 25.03 3.41
CA LYS A 366 2.22 26.16 3.74
C LYS A 366 2.32 26.40 5.24
N ASP A 367 1.20 26.35 5.94
CA ASP A 367 1.09 26.75 7.34
C ASP A 367 0.49 25.66 8.24
N GLY A 368 0.20 24.46 7.71
CA GLY A 368 -0.43 23.38 8.47
C GLY A 368 -1.82 23.72 9.00
N LYS A 369 -2.39 24.88 8.61
CA LYS A 369 -3.69 25.33 9.09
C LYS A 369 -4.80 24.54 8.43
N ARG A 370 -5.95 24.56 9.09
CA ARG A 370 -7.17 23.91 8.63
C ARG A 370 -7.59 24.44 7.25
N ASN A 371 -7.95 23.55 6.33
CA ASN A 371 -8.44 23.93 5.00
C ASN A 371 -9.97 23.99 4.94
N ASP A 372 -10.60 25.16 4.99
CA ASP A 372 -12.07 25.27 5.08
C ASP A 372 -12.86 24.67 3.90
N LYS A 373 -12.22 24.35 2.76
CA LYS A 373 -12.83 23.61 1.63
C LYS A 373 -12.98 22.11 1.88
N TYR A 374 -12.39 21.56 2.95
CA TYR A 374 -12.37 20.12 3.21
C TYR A 374 -13.77 19.51 3.29
N ASN A 375 -14.03 18.50 2.45
CA ASN A 375 -15.31 17.84 2.27
C ASN A 375 -15.51 16.56 3.13
N GLY A 376 -14.57 16.26 4.03
CA GLY A 376 -14.65 15.08 4.86
C GLY A 376 -14.20 13.79 4.17
N ALA A 377 -13.45 13.86 3.06
CA ALA A 377 -12.94 12.67 2.41
C ALA A 377 -11.85 11.97 3.22
N SER A 378 -12.11 10.71 3.61
CA SER A 378 -11.07 9.85 4.17
C SER A 378 -10.00 9.49 3.13
N PRO A 379 -8.75 9.15 3.56
CA PRO A 379 -7.72 8.64 2.65
C PRO A 379 -8.17 7.46 1.78
N ARG A 380 -9.05 6.59 2.30
CA ARG A 380 -9.63 5.50 1.50
C ARG A 380 -10.61 5.99 0.44
N LYS A 381 -11.39 7.04 0.71
CA LYS A 381 -12.28 7.67 -0.27
C LYS A 381 -11.46 8.37 -1.35
N THR A 382 -10.41 9.09 -0.97
CA THR A 382 -9.46 9.71 -1.92
C THR A 382 -8.77 8.65 -2.79
N GLN A 383 -8.30 7.55 -2.20
CA GLN A 383 -7.70 6.45 -2.98
C GLN A 383 -8.68 5.87 -4.01
N LYS A 384 -9.99 5.75 -3.67
CA LYS A 384 -11.01 5.33 -4.63
C LYS A 384 -11.20 6.34 -5.76
N TYR A 385 -11.15 7.63 -5.46
CA TYR A 385 -11.18 8.70 -6.47
C TYR A 385 -10.01 8.55 -7.46
N LEU A 386 -8.77 8.41 -6.96
CA LEU A 386 -7.58 8.23 -7.81
C LEU A 386 -7.65 6.95 -8.66
N CYS A 387 -8.13 5.84 -8.07
CA CYS A 387 -8.38 4.61 -8.82
C CYS A 387 -9.41 4.80 -9.94
N ARG A 388 -10.46 5.62 -9.71
CA ARG A 388 -11.50 5.92 -10.71
C ARG A 388 -10.90 6.71 -11.87
N VAL A 389 -10.14 7.77 -11.58
CA VAL A 389 -9.41 8.54 -12.61
C VAL A 389 -8.53 7.59 -13.44
N TRP A 390 -7.69 6.78 -12.78
CA TRP A 390 -6.83 5.83 -13.47
C TRP A 390 -7.58 4.79 -14.31
N SER A 391 -8.74 4.29 -13.84
CA SER A 391 -9.56 3.37 -14.63
C SER A 391 -10.09 4.01 -15.92
N ARG A 392 -10.48 5.29 -15.88
CA ARG A 392 -10.96 6.04 -17.04
C ARG A 392 -9.82 6.30 -18.03
N VAL A 393 -8.67 6.73 -17.54
CA VAL A 393 -7.44 6.93 -18.33
C VAL A 393 -7.05 5.64 -19.05
N ARG A 394 -6.93 4.51 -18.33
CA ARG A 394 -6.59 3.23 -18.97
C ARG A 394 -7.61 2.77 -20.00
N ALA A 395 -8.90 2.96 -19.73
CA ALA A 395 -9.94 2.60 -20.69
C ALA A 395 -9.86 3.46 -21.97
N ALA A 396 -9.55 4.75 -21.82
CA ALA A 396 -9.36 5.65 -22.95
C ALA A 396 -8.09 5.33 -23.75
N TRP A 397 -6.98 5.06 -23.09
CA TRP A 397 -5.75 4.60 -23.74
C TRP A 397 -5.95 3.30 -24.53
N GLN A 398 -6.63 2.31 -23.93
CA GLN A 398 -6.92 1.05 -24.61
C GLN A 398 -7.74 1.25 -25.90
N ARG A 399 -8.77 2.11 -25.88
CA ARG A 399 -9.57 2.43 -27.08
C ARG A 399 -8.76 3.15 -28.17
N ARG A 400 -7.69 3.85 -27.79
CA ARG A 400 -6.79 4.56 -28.70
C ARG A 400 -5.56 3.72 -29.11
N GLY A 401 -5.49 2.45 -28.70
CA GLY A 401 -4.35 1.58 -28.98
C GLY A 401 -3.09 1.87 -28.16
N ILE A 402 -3.15 2.80 -27.20
CA ILE A 402 -1.99 3.21 -26.40
C ILE A 402 -1.69 2.15 -25.35
N ARG A 403 -0.46 1.62 -25.37
CA ARG A 403 0.04 0.62 -24.42
C ARG A 403 1.17 1.21 -23.58
N THR A 404 1.24 0.81 -22.32
CA THR A 404 2.29 1.24 -21.40
C THR A 404 2.55 0.18 -20.33
N PHE A 405 3.74 0.22 -19.75
CA PHE A 405 4.12 -0.53 -18.57
C PHE A 405 4.91 0.36 -17.62
N GLY A 406 5.03 -0.08 -16.36
CA GLY A 406 5.83 0.59 -15.35
C GLY A 406 5.35 0.36 -13.92
N PHE A 407 5.45 1.39 -13.09
CA PHE A 407 5.14 1.32 -11.66
C PHE A 407 4.27 2.48 -11.18
N ARG A 408 3.46 2.19 -10.17
CA ARG A 408 2.70 3.18 -9.41
C ARG A 408 2.95 3.02 -7.93
N THR A 409 3.36 4.11 -7.30
CA THR A 409 3.51 4.26 -5.85
C THR A 409 2.41 5.16 -5.31
N VAL A 410 1.88 4.81 -4.14
CA VAL A 410 0.95 5.66 -3.37
C VAL A 410 1.65 6.13 -2.11
N GLU A 411 1.72 7.45 -1.91
CA GLU A 411 2.34 8.08 -0.74
C GLU A 411 1.31 8.97 -0.02
N PRO A 412 1.23 8.93 1.32
CA PRO A 412 0.46 9.92 2.06
C PRO A 412 1.19 11.26 2.08
N HIS A 413 0.44 12.30 1.73
CA HIS A 413 0.84 13.67 1.97
C HIS A 413 0.83 14.00 3.49
N HIS A 414 1.28 15.19 3.89
CA HIS A 414 1.42 15.57 5.31
C HIS A 414 0.12 15.45 6.13
N ASP A 415 -1.05 15.54 5.50
CA ASP A 415 -2.37 15.43 6.12
C ASP A 415 -3.01 14.03 5.97
N GLY A 416 -2.26 13.08 5.41
CA GLY A 416 -2.69 11.70 5.20
C GLY A 416 -3.42 11.47 3.87
N THR A 417 -3.60 12.50 3.05
CA THR A 417 -4.25 12.38 1.73
C THR A 417 -3.32 11.64 0.77
N PRO A 418 -3.77 10.56 0.10
CA PRO A 418 -2.93 9.80 -0.83
C PRO A 418 -2.64 10.59 -2.10
N HIS A 419 -1.40 10.57 -2.56
CA HIS A 419 -0.97 10.96 -3.90
C HIS A 419 -0.41 9.75 -4.66
N TRP A 420 -0.53 9.78 -5.98
CA TRP A 420 0.05 8.76 -6.85
C TRP A 420 1.27 9.32 -7.56
N HIS A 421 2.37 8.58 -7.50
CA HIS A 421 3.54 8.80 -8.32
C HIS A 421 3.73 7.59 -9.22
N MET A 422 3.88 7.84 -10.52
CA MET A 422 3.95 6.81 -11.53
C MET A 422 5.18 7.01 -12.39
N VAL A 423 5.80 5.90 -12.77
CA VAL A 423 6.82 5.86 -13.81
C VAL A 423 6.29 4.94 -14.87
N LEU A 424 6.07 5.47 -16.06
CA LEU A 424 5.45 4.77 -17.18
C LEU A 424 6.27 5.00 -18.44
N TRP A 425 6.45 3.95 -19.24
CA TRP A 425 7.14 4.04 -20.53
C TRP A 425 6.15 3.95 -21.69
N PHE A 426 6.37 4.78 -22.71
CA PHE A 426 5.51 4.89 -23.90
C PHE A 426 6.35 4.87 -25.17
N LYS A 427 5.71 4.48 -26.27
CA LYS A 427 6.26 4.75 -27.59
C LYS A 427 6.28 6.28 -27.83
N PRO A 428 7.29 6.81 -28.54
CA PRO A 428 7.36 8.25 -28.84
C PRO A 428 6.09 8.81 -29.48
N GLU A 429 5.51 8.07 -30.43
CA GLU A 429 4.29 8.43 -31.17
C GLU A 429 3.01 8.51 -30.32
N ASP A 430 2.97 7.82 -29.18
CA ASP A 430 1.80 7.76 -28.30
C ASP A 430 1.87 8.76 -27.15
N LEU A 431 3.05 9.29 -26.84
CA LEU A 431 3.34 9.99 -25.59
C LEU A 431 2.47 11.23 -25.38
N GLU A 432 2.39 12.09 -26.39
CA GLU A 432 1.63 13.34 -26.31
C GLU A 432 0.13 13.06 -26.14
N LYS A 433 -0.40 12.12 -26.91
CA LYS A 433 -1.80 11.67 -26.82
C LYS A 433 -2.08 11.06 -25.46
N ALA A 434 -1.17 10.24 -24.94
CA ALA A 434 -1.31 9.59 -23.63
C ALA A 434 -1.36 10.63 -22.51
N THR A 435 -0.44 11.59 -22.52
CA THR A 435 -0.32 12.66 -21.52
C THR A 435 -1.53 13.59 -21.55
N THR A 436 -2.00 13.96 -22.74
CA THR A 436 -3.20 14.80 -22.92
C THR A 436 -4.44 14.14 -22.33
N VAL A 437 -4.71 12.87 -22.66
CA VAL A 437 -5.83 12.10 -22.10
C VAL A 437 -5.75 12.01 -20.59
N PHE A 438 -4.55 11.81 -20.04
CA PHE A 438 -4.39 11.73 -18.59
C PHE A 438 -4.73 13.08 -17.94
N ARG A 439 -4.18 14.18 -18.48
CA ARG A 439 -4.45 15.53 -17.98
C ARG A 439 -5.94 15.87 -18.00
N GLU A 440 -6.66 15.54 -19.07
CA GLU A 440 -8.12 15.73 -19.19
C GLU A 440 -8.88 15.08 -18.03
N TYR A 441 -8.66 13.77 -17.79
CA TYR A 441 -9.36 13.06 -16.71
C TYR A 441 -8.90 13.47 -15.31
N ALA A 442 -7.65 13.91 -15.16
CA ALA A 442 -7.15 14.40 -13.87
C ALA A 442 -7.78 15.74 -13.46
N LEU A 443 -8.09 16.60 -14.45
CA LEU A 443 -8.70 17.92 -14.26
C LEU A 443 -10.23 17.91 -14.35
N GLU A 444 -10.87 16.77 -14.63
CA GLU A 444 -12.33 16.66 -14.74
C GLU A 444 -13.08 17.11 -13.46
N GLU A 445 -12.53 16.82 -12.27
CA GLU A 445 -13.12 17.21 -10.97
C GLU A 445 -12.39 18.43 -10.40
N ASP A 446 -13.11 19.53 -10.20
CA ASP A 446 -12.57 20.80 -9.67
C ASP A 446 -11.37 21.35 -10.47
N GLY A 447 -11.29 21.14 -11.79
CA GLY A 447 -10.16 21.56 -12.63
C GLY A 447 -9.92 23.07 -12.70
N ASN A 448 -10.95 23.87 -12.44
CA ASN A 448 -10.87 25.34 -12.46
C ASN A 448 -10.39 25.94 -11.12
N GLU A 449 -10.01 25.13 -10.13
CA GLU A 449 -9.49 25.69 -8.86
C GLU A 449 -8.09 26.31 -9.06
N PRO A 450 -7.75 27.39 -8.34
CA PRO A 450 -6.43 28.02 -8.47
C PRO A 450 -5.30 27.03 -8.21
N GLY A 451 -4.42 26.85 -9.20
CA GLY A 451 -3.29 25.92 -9.17
C GLY A 451 -3.63 24.47 -9.52
N ALA A 452 -4.86 24.14 -9.94
CA ALA A 452 -5.16 22.78 -10.40
C ALA A 452 -4.37 22.40 -11.65
N GLU A 453 -4.24 23.31 -12.62
CA GLU A 453 -3.45 23.06 -13.83
C GLU A 453 -1.99 22.71 -13.53
N ASP A 454 -1.42 23.34 -12.50
CA ASP A 454 -0.02 23.18 -12.08
C ASP A 454 0.20 21.95 -11.19
N TYR A 455 -0.70 21.70 -10.23
CA TYR A 455 -0.46 20.76 -9.12
C TYR A 455 -1.32 19.50 -9.16
N ARG A 456 -2.41 19.47 -9.95
CA ARG A 456 -3.29 18.27 -10.00
C ARG A 456 -2.64 17.12 -10.73
N PHE A 457 -1.99 17.45 -11.84
CA PHE A 457 -1.34 16.50 -12.73
C PHE A 457 -0.03 17.08 -13.25
N GLU A 458 1.06 16.55 -12.73
CA GLU A 458 2.41 16.86 -13.18
C GLU A 458 2.91 15.72 -14.07
N ALA A 459 3.45 16.08 -15.23
CA ALA A 459 4.04 15.16 -16.19
C ALA A 459 5.46 15.64 -16.50
N VAL A 460 6.46 14.86 -16.07
CA VAL A 460 7.87 15.17 -16.29
C VAL A 460 8.49 14.05 -17.09
N GLN A 461 9.07 14.37 -18.24
CA GLN A 461 9.81 13.40 -19.04
C GLN A 461 11.11 13.00 -18.34
N GLU A 462 11.47 11.73 -18.46
CA GLU A 462 12.75 11.23 -17.98
C GLU A 462 13.92 11.95 -18.67
N ASP A 463 14.79 12.52 -17.84
CA ASP A 463 16.07 13.07 -18.27
C ASP A 463 17.18 12.11 -17.87
N LYS A 464 17.68 11.34 -18.86
CA LYS A 464 18.74 10.34 -18.64
C LYS A 464 20.05 10.94 -18.12
N SER A 465 20.28 12.25 -18.33
CA SER A 465 21.47 12.95 -17.84
C SER A 465 21.43 13.20 -16.32
N ARG A 466 20.24 13.28 -15.73
CA ARG A 466 20.02 13.50 -14.28
C ARG A 466 19.88 12.20 -13.48
N GLY A 467 20.03 11.06 -14.15
CA GLY A 467 19.88 9.72 -13.58
C GLY A 467 18.67 8.98 -14.15
N ARG A 468 18.76 7.65 -14.16
CA ARG A 468 17.71 6.75 -14.70
C ARG A 468 16.42 6.81 -13.86
N ALA A 469 15.27 6.58 -14.48
CA ALA A 469 13.99 6.57 -13.79
C ALA A 469 13.87 5.51 -12.69
N VAL A 470 14.66 4.44 -12.79
CA VAL A 470 14.87 3.46 -11.72
C VAL A 470 15.30 4.13 -10.41
N GLY A 471 16.24 5.07 -10.45
CA GLY A 471 16.75 5.75 -9.25
C GLY A 471 15.64 6.52 -8.53
N TYR A 472 14.73 7.12 -9.29
CA TYR A 472 13.54 7.78 -8.76
C TYR A 472 12.60 6.78 -8.09
N ILE A 473 12.27 5.66 -8.74
CA ILE A 473 11.42 4.61 -8.15
C ILE A 473 12.05 4.05 -6.86
N VAL A 474 13.35 3.76 -6.88
CA VAL A 474 14.11 3.22 -5.73
C VAL A 474 14.05 4.17 -4.55
N LYS A 475 14.14 5.49 -4.79
CA LYS A 475 13.93 6.49 -3.74
C LYS A 475 12.57 6.29 -3.06
N TYR A 476 11.49 6.22 -3.83
CA TYR A 476 10.15 5.98 -3.26
C TYR A 476 10.03 4.61 -2.58
N ILE A 477 10.69 3.57 -3.10
CA ILE A 477 10.75 2.26 -2.45
C ILE A 477 11.39 2.38 -1.06
N SER A 478 12.58 2.97 -0.97
CA SER A 478 13.29 3.14 0.31
C SER A 478 12.51 4.00 1.30
N LYS A 479 11.93 5.12 0.84
CA LYS A 479 11.10 6.02 1.68
C LYS A 479 9.89 5.34 2.32
N ASN A 480 9.30 4.37 1.62
CA ASN A 480 7.99 3.81 1.96
C ASN A 480 8.06 2.37 2.50
N ILE A 481 9.20 1.67 2.37
CA ILE A 481 9.40 0.31 2.86
C ILE A 481 10.15 0.29 4.20
N ASP A 482 11.46 0.54 4.24
CA ASP A 482 12.28 0.31 5.44
C ASP A 482 13.12 1.53 5.85
N GLY A 483 13.14 2.59 5.05
CA GLY A 483 14.02 3.73 5.26
C GLY A 483 15.50 3.40 5.03
N HIS A 484 15.80 2.30 4.34
CA HIS A 484 17.17 1.83 4.16
C HIS A 484 18.01 2.82 3.34
N GLY A 485 19.19 3.17 3.86
CA GLY A 485 20.11 4.12 3.22
C GLY A 485 19.70 5.58 3.36
N LEU A 486 18.75 5.89 4.27
CA LEU A 486 18.23 7.24 4.53
C LEU A 486 18.47 7.66 5.99
N ASP A 487 19.49 7.10 6.66
CA ASP A 487 19.73 7.33 8.09
C ASP A 487 20.10 8.80 8.40
N ASP A 488 20.69 9.51 7.43
CA ASP A 488 21.10 10.93 7.56
C ASP A 488 20.23 11.91 6.74
N GLU A 489 19.17 11.44 6.08
CA GLU A 489 18.30 12.30 5.27
C GLU A 489 17.08 12.80 6.06
N VAL A 490 16.66 14.03 5.75
CA VAL A 490 15.48 14.70 6.32
C VAL A 490 14.44 14.94 5.24
N ASP A 491 13.18 14.66 5.56
CA ASP A 491 12.09 14.83 4.61
C ASP A 491 11.81 16.32 4.35
N LYS A 492 11.80 16.72 3.07
CA LYS A 492 11.63 18.14 2.68
C LYS A 492 10.25 18.69 3.05
N GLU A 493 9.24 17.83 3.12
CA GLU A 493 7.87 18.23 3.43
C GLU A 493 7.64 18.38 4.94
N THR A 494 8.13 17.44 5.74
CA THR A 494 7.84 17.34 7.18
C THR A 494 8.99 17.81 8.07
N GLY A 495 10.23 17.85 7.58
CA GLY A 495 11.42 18.18 8.37
C GLY A 495 11.87 17.07 9.33
N ARG A 496 11.34 15.85 9.21
CA ARG A 496 11.64 14.72 10.10
C ARG A 496 12.60 13.69 9.46
N PRO A 497 13.30 12.86 10.26
CA PRO A 497 14.14 11.78 9.73
C PRO A 497 13.32 10.78 8.90
N LEU A 498 13.80 10.43 7.71
CA LEU A 498 13.02 9.60 6.77
C LEU A 498 12.68 8.19 7.31
N LYS A 499 13.49 7.67 8.24
CA LYS A 499 13.23 6.38 8.89
C LYS A 499 12.00 6.39 9.79
N GLU A 500 11.74 7.50 10.48
CA GLU A 500 10.51 7.67 11.25
C GLU A 500 9.31 7.81 10.30
N GLU A 501 9.49 8.58 9.24
CA GLU A 501 8.48 8.80 8.21
C GLU A 501 8.06 7.50 7.51
N ALA A 502 9.00 6.60 7.19
CA ALA A 502 8.71 5.29 6.60
C ALA A 502 7.77 4.46 7.49
N ARG A 503 7.95 4.52 8.83
CA ARG A 503 7.06 3.84 9.78
C ARG A 503 5.66 4.47 9.80
N ARG A 504 5.57 5.79 9.74
CA ARG A 504 4.29 6.52 9.66
C ARG A 504 3.54 6.19 8.38
N VAL A 505 4.23 6.15 7.24
CA VAL A 505 3.63 5.73 5.98
C VAL A 505 3.09 4.30 6.09
N LYS A 506 3.86 3.35 6.63
CA LYS A 506 3.40 1.96 6.79
C LYS A 506 2.21 1.84 7.72
N ALA A 507 2.20 2.59 8.82
CA ALA A 507 1.06 2.64 9.74
C ALA A 507 -0.19 3.17 9.04
N TRP A 508 -0.05 4.27 8.26
CA TRP A 508 -1.11 4.83 7.44
C TRP A 508 -1.65 3.82 6.40
N ALA A 509 -0.76 3.21 5.61
CA ALA A 509 -1.13 2.25 4.57
C ALA A 509 -1.88 1.05 5.17
N SER A 510 -1.42 0.55 6.32
CA SER A 510 -2.07 -0.54 7.06
C SER A 510 -3.45 -0.13 7.59
N ARG A 511 -3.60 1.05 8.20
CA ARG A 511 -4.87 1.55 8.75
C ARG A 511 -5.95 1.68 7.67
N TRP A 512 -5.57 2.25 6.53
CA TRP A 512 -6.48 2.52 5.43
C TRP A 512 -6.63 1.34 4.45
N ASN A 513 -5.78 0.31 4.58
CA ASN A 513 -5.67 -0.83 3.69
C ASN A 513 -5.40 -0.38 2.24
N ILE A 514 -4.35 0.42 2.06
CA ILE A 514 -3.93 0.98 0.77
C ILE A 514 -2.68 0.24 0.29
N ARG A 515 -2.75 -0.33 -0.91
CA ARG A 515 -1.58 -0.92 -1.58
C ARG A 515 -0.70 0.19 -2.10
N GLN A 516 0.53 0.28 -1.57
CA GLN A 516 1.49 1.32 -1.94
C GLN A 516 2.06 1.08 -3.35
N PHE A 517 2.72 -0.06 -3.57
CA PHE A 517 3.38 -0.37 -4.84
C PHE A 517 2.56 -1.28 -5.74
N GLN A 518 2.45 -0.90 -7.01
CA GLN A 518 1.79 -1.70 -8.04
C GLN A 518 2.57 -1.61 -9.35
N GLN A 519 2.92 -2.78 -9.88
CA GLN A 519 3.41 -2.91 -11.27
C GLN A 519 2.23 -2.74 -12.23
N ILE A 520 2.47 -2.08 -13.35
CA ILE A 520 1.56 -1.83 -14.46
C ILE A 520 2.16 -2.49 -15.70
N GLY A 521 1.40 -3.31 -16.41
CA GLY A 521 1.91 -4.05 -17.57
C GLY A 521 3.03 -5.05 -17.24
N GLY A 522 3.68 -5.55 -18.29
CA GLY A 522 4.75 -6.54 -18.24
C GLY A 522 4.35 -7.91 -17.68
N ALA A 523 5.36 -8.76 -17.48
CA ALA A 523 5.17 -10.13 -17.03
C ALA A 523 4.73 -10.22 -15.55
N PRO A 524 3.87 -11.19 -15.16
CA PRO A 524 3.38 -11.30 -13.80
C PRO A 524 4.44 -11.77 -12.79
N VAL A 525 4.70 -10.97 -11.76
CA VAL A 525 5.65 -11.31 -10.67
C VAL A 525 5.32 -12.61 -9.93
N THR A 526 4.06 -13.04 -9.93
CA THR A 526 3.67 -14.30 -9.27
C THR A 526 4.28 -15.49 -9.99
N ILE A 527 4.30 -15.51 -11.32
CA ILE A 527 4.90 -16.60 -12.11
C ILE A 527 6.41 -16.63 -11.88
N TRP A 528 7.06 -15.45 -11.90
CA TRP A 528 8.46 -15.29 -11.53
C TRP A 528 8.79 -15.93 -10.17
N ARG A 529 7.98 -15.65 -9.15
CA ARG A 529 8.18 -16.20 -7.80
C ARG A 529 7.99 -17.71 -7.77
N GLU A 530 7.04 -18.25 -8.51
CA GLU A 530 6.78 -19.71 -8.55
C GLU A 530 7.88 -20.47 -9.32
N LEU A 531 8.39 -19.94 -10.44
CA LEU A 531 9.50 -20.54 -11.18
C LEU A 531 10.77 -20.65 -10.33
N ARG A 532 11.06 -19.61 -9.53
CA ARG A 532 12.20 -19.61 -8.60
C ARG A 532 12.05 -20.57 -7.42
N ARG A 533 10.86 -21.12 -7.17
CA ARG A 533 10.67 -22.19 -6.17
C ARG A 533 11.17 -23.53 -6.67
N LEU A 534 11.26 -23.73 -7.98
CA LEU A 534 11.73 -24.99 -8.56
C LEU A 534 13.21 -25.23 -8.22
N GLY A 535 14.01 -24.16 -8.14
CA GLY A 535 15.45 -24.25 -7.83
C GLY A 535 16.17 -25.22 -8.77
N ASP A 536 17.19 -25.91 -8.24
CA ASP A 536 18.00 -26.90 -8.98
C ASP A 536 17.36 -28.30 -9.04
N ARG A 537 16.03 -28.40 -8.94
CA ARG A 537 15.38 -29.71 -9.12
C ARG A 537 15.70 -30.21 -10.54
N GLU A 538 16.27 -31.42 -10.64
CA GLU A 538 16.45 -32.13 -11.91
C GLU A 538 15.07 -32.50 -12.46
N LEU A 539 14.45 -31.56 -13.16
CA LEU A 539 13.20 -31.72 -13.86
C LEU A 539 13.47 -31.61 -15.36
N VAL A 540 12.92 -32.56 -16.12
CA VAL A 540 12.84 -32.40 -17.57
C VAL A 540 11.71 -31.41 -17.81
N LEU A 541 12.07 -30.16 -18.04
CA LEU A 541 11.14 -29.09 -18.35
C LEU A 541 11.07 -28.91 -19.87
N SER A 542 9.89 -28.54 -20.38
CA SER A 542 9.79 -28.14 -21.79
C SER A 542 10.71 -26.96 -22.07
N PRO A 543 11.28 -26.87 -23.29
CA PRO A 543 12.22 -25.82 -23.66
C PRO A 543 11.70 -24.40 -23.36
N GLU A 544 10.40 -24.18 -23.57
CA GLU A 544 9.72 -22.90 -23.34
C GLU A 544 9.70 -22.54 -21.85
N VAL A 545 9.40 -23.51 -20.98
CA VAL A 545 9.35 -23.26 -19.53
C VAL A 545 10.75 -23.13 -18.94
N GLU A 546 11.71 -23.93 -19.42
CA GLU A 546 13.10 -23.85 -18.95
C GLU A 546 13.74 -22.50 -19.30
N ALA A 547 13.51 -21.98 -20.51
CA ALA A 547 14.00 -20.67 -20.91
C ALA A 547 13.53 -19.57 -19.94
N VAL A 548 12.25 -19.58 -19.55
CA VAL A 548 11.68 -18.62 -18.61
C VAL A 548 12.15 -18.89 -17.17
N ARG A 549 12.32 -20.15 -16.76
CA ARG A 549 12.84 -20.52 -15.43
C ARG A 549 14.28 -20.04 -15.24
N ALA A 550 15.15 -20.31 -16.21
CA ALA A 550 16.58 -20.01 -16.14
C ALA A 550 16.84 -18.52 -15.91
N VAL A 551 16.15 -17.64 -16.66
CA VAL A 551 16.26 -16.18 -16.46
C VAL A 551 15.63 -15.72 -15.14
N ALA A 552 14.56 -16.37 -14.69
CA ALA A 552 13.94 -16.06 -13.40
C ALA A 552 14.86 -16.38 -12.22
N ASP A 553 15.57 -17.51 -12.28
CA ASP A 553 16.54 -17.93 -11.28
C ASP A 553 17.78 -17.01 -11.27
N ALA A 554 18.29 -16.66 -12.46
CA ALA A 554 19.37 -15.68 -12.65
C ALA A 554 19.02 -14.25 -12.20
N SER A 555 17.77 -13.99 -11.81
CA SER A 555 17.28 -12.68 -11.40
C SER A 555 17.30 -11.62 -12.52
N ASP A 556 17.20 -12.06 -13.76
CA ASP A 556 17.11 -11.20 -14.94
C ASP A 556 15.64 -10.89 -15.31
N TRP A 557 15.16 -9.73 -14.88
CA TRP A 557 13.78 -9.33 -15.11
C TRP A 557 13.51 -8.89 -16.56
N GLN A 558 14.52 -8.35 -17.25
CA GLN A 558 14.40 -7.91 -18.65
C GLN A 558 14.07 -9.12 -19.52
N HIS A 559 14.97 -10.10 -19.53
CA HIS A 559 14.82 -11.28 -20.37
C HIS A 559 13.62 -12.12 -19.95
N TYR A 560 13.31 -12.22 -18.65
CA TYR A 560 12.07 -12.86 -18.22
C TYR A 560 10.81 -12.23 -18.82
N THR A 561 10.75 -10.90 -18.87
CA THR A 561 9.62 -10.21 -19.48
C THR A 561 9.58 -10.45 -20.98
N MET A 562 10.73 -10.48 -21.66
CA MET A 562 10.82 -10.76 -23.10
C MET A 562 10.41 -12.20 -23.43
N TYR A 563 10.91 -13.21 -22.71
CA TYR A 563 10.54 -14.61 -22.92
C TYR A 563 9.07 -14.93 -22.60
N GLN A 564 8.41 -14.09 -21.79
CA GLN A 564 6.97 -14.17 -21.56
C GLN A 564 6.12 -13.51 -22.67
N GLY A 565 6.74 -13.03 -23.76
CA GLY A 565 6.07 -12.38 -24.89
C GLY A 565 6.25 -10.85 -24.94
N GLY A 566 7.11 -10.29 -24.09
CA GLY A 566 7.44 -8.86 -24.07
C GLY A 566 6.61 -8.01 -23.11
N PRO A 567 6.94 -6.72 -22.96
CA PRO A 567 6.32 -5.84 -21.95
C PRO A 567 4.86 -5.51 -22.24
N PHE A 568 4.42 -5.62 -23.50
CA PHE A 568 3.08 -5.31 -23.95
C PHE A 568 2.20 -6.54 -24.19
N VAL A 569 2.67 -7.75 -23.86
CA VAL A 569 1.95 -9.00 -24.07
C VAL A 569 0.55 -8.99 -23.43
N ALA A 570 -0.43 -9.60 -24.09
CA ALA A 570 -1.72 -9.87 -23.48
C ALA A 570 -1.61 -11.07 -22.52
N ARG A 571 -2.52 -11.14 -21.54
CA ARG A 571 -2.49 -12.24 -20.56
C ARG A 571 -2.72 -13.61 -21.20
N ASP A 572 -3.50 -13.61 -22.27
CA ASP A 572 -3.89 -14.81 -23.02
C ASP A 572 -2.81 -15.24 -24.03
N ASP A 573 -1.68 -14.53 -24.09
CA ASP A 573 -0.54 -14.86 -24.94
C ASP A 573 0.75 -15.10 -24.12
N LEU A 574 0.64 -15.21 -22.79
CA LEU A 574 1.79 -15.52 -21.92
C LEU A 574 2.31 -16.94 -22.16
N THR A 575 3.63 -17.07 -22.33
CA THR A 575 4.37 -18.33 -22.51
C THR A 575 4.23 -19.29 -21.34
N VAL A 576 4.22 -18.77 -20.10
CA VAL A 576 4.04 -19.57 -18.89
C VAL A 576 2.93 -18.99 -18.06
N ARG A 577 2.02 -19.83 -17.54
CA ARG A 577 0.87 -19.44 -16.71
C ARG A 577 0.85 -20.19 -15.39
N LEU A 578 0.09 -19.64 -14.45
CA LEU A 578 -0.16 -20.28 -13.17
C LEU A 578 -1.25 -21.34 -13.31
N TYR A 579 -1.00 -22.51 -12.75
CA TYR A 579 -2.01 -23.53 -12.55
C TYR A 579 -2.63 -23.38 -11.15
N TYR A 580 -3.95 -23.33 -11.12
CA TYR A 580 -4.74 -23.24 -9.89
C TYR A 580 -5.53 -24.53 -9.68
N SER A 581 -5.38 -25.16 -8.51
CA SER A 581 -6.37 -26.12 -8.04
C SER A 581 -7.49 -25.43 -7.28
N HIS A 582 -8.69 -25.96 -7.46
CA HIS A 582 -9.90 -25.50 -6.79
C HIS A 582 -10.28 -26.54 -5.74
N THR A 583 -10.19 -26.17 -4.46
CA THR A 583 -10.75 -26.98 -3.38
C THR A 583 -12.17 -26.47 -3.09
N GLU A 584 -13.17 -27.26 -3.47
CA GLU A 584 -14.56 -27.02 -3.11
C GLU A 584 -14.72 -27.04 -1.59
N ASN A 585 -15.52 -26.12 -1.05
CA ASN A 585 -15.73 -25.95 0.39
C ASN A 585 -14.42 -25.83 1.21
N GLY A 586 -13.38 -25.25 0.61
CA GLY A 586 -12.03 -25.24 1.17
C GLY A 586 -11.79 -24.28 2.35
N ASN A 587 -12.80 -23.53 2.80
CA ASN A 587 -12.71 -22.64 3.96
C ASN A 587 -13.85 -22.86 4.97
N ASP A 588 -13.73 -22.23 6.14
CA ASP A 588 -14.70 -22.32 7.25
C ASP A 588 -16.16 -21.96 6.88
N TYR A 589 -16.38 -21.32 5.73
CA TYR A 589 -17.68 -20.86 5.25
C TYR A 589 -18.19 -21.63 4.03
N GLY A 590 -17.44 -22.62 3.54
CA GLY A 590 -17.78 -23.39 2.36
C GLY A 590 -17.46 -22.72 1.02
N ASP A 591 -16.70 -21.62 0.95
CA ASP A 591 -16.33 -21.08 -0.37
C ASP A 591 -15.25 -21.93 -1.06
N THR A 592 -15.32 -22.01 -2.39
CA THR A 592 -14.27 -22.61 -3.21
C THR A 592 -12.98 -21.79 -3.10
N VAL A 593 -11.90 -22.43 -2.66
CA VAL A 593 -10.60 -21.78 -2.49
C VAL A 593 -9.69 -22.17 -3.66
N SER A 594 -9.33 -21.18 -4.49
CA SER A 594 -8.29 -21.34 -5.50
C SER A 594 -6.90 -21.29 -4.86
N LYS A 595 -6.09 -22.33 -5.06
CA LYS A 595 -4.70 -22.41 -4.60
C LYS A 595 -3.79 -22.56 -5.81
N ILE A 596 -2.70 -21.78 -5.83
CA ILE A 596 -1.64 -21.98 -6.82
C ILE A 596 -0.94 -23.29 -6.47
N GLU A 597 -0.87 -24.21 -7.42
CA GLU A 597 -0.23 -25.52 -7.26
C GLU A 597 1.04 -25.65 -8.10
N GLY A 598 1.08 -24.93 -9.24
CA GLY A 598 2.16 -25.05 -10.21
C GLY A 598 2.12 -24.03 -11.32
N VAL A 599 2.89 -24.34 -12.36
CA VAL A 599 2.98 -23.59 -13.61
C VAL A 599 2.83 -24.53 -14.80
N TYR A 600 2.34 -24.01 -15.92
CA TYR A 600 2.22 -24.75 -17.17
C TYR A 600 2.43 -23.80 -18.36
N SER A 601 2.78 -24.35 -19.52
CA SER A 601 2.85 -23.62 -20.79
C SER A 601 1.60 -23.92 -21.62
N PRO A 602 0.86 -22.91 -22.12
CA PRO A 602 -0.27 -23.14 -23.02
C PRO A 602 0.16 -23.50 -24.45
N PHE A 603 1.44 -23.31 -24.79
CA PHE A 603 2.00 -23.62 -26.11
C PHE A 603 2.66 -25.00 -26.17
N SER A 604 2.82 -25.66 -25.02
CA SER A 604 3.23 -27.06 -24.94
C SER A 604 2.01 -27.98 -24.86
N ASP A 605 2.20 -29.27 -25.10
CA ASP A 605 1.15 -30.28 -24.94
C ASP A 605 0.58 -30.23 -23.50
N ALA A 606 -0.73 -30.45 -23.37
CA ALA A 606 -1.52 -30.22 -22.15
C ALA A 606 -1.07 -31.03 -20.91
N GLU A 607 -0.09 -31.94 -21.05
CA GLU A 607 0.47 -32.75 -19.98
C GLU A 607 1.66 -32.09 -19.24
N ASP A 608 2.17 -30.94 -19.70
CA ASP A 608 3.31 -30.21 -19.09
C ASP A 608 2.92 -29.37 -17.85
N LEU A 609 2.19 -29.97 -16.91
CA LEU A 609 1.91 -29.35 -15.61
C LEU A 609 3.08 -29.57 -14.65
N ILE A 610 3.71 -28.47 -14.21
CA ILE A 610 4.83 -28.51 -13.28
C ILE A 610 4.36 -28.06 -11.90
N TYR A 611 4.31 -29.00 -10.96
CA TYR A 611 3.96 -28.74 -9.56
C TYR A 611 5.10 -28.04 -8.82
N THR A 612 4.86 -26.79 -8.40
CA THR A 612 5.84 -25.98 -7.65
C THR A 612 5.69 -26.15 -6.14
N ARG A 613 4.51 -26.60 -5.67
CA ARG A 613 4.18 -26.72 -4.25
C ARG A 613 3.85 -28.15 -3.87
N THR A 614 4.89 -28.92 -3.55
CA THR A 614 4.76 -30.35 -3.25
C THR A 614 4.53 -30.66 -1.77
N ALA A 615 4.78 -29.71 -0.87
CA ALA A 615 4.71 -29.93 0.57
C ALA A 615 3.55 -29.14 1.21
N SER A 616 2.88 -29.78 2.16
CA SER A 616 1.83 -29.16 2.97
C SER A 616 2.31 -28.96 4.41
N TYR A 617 2.12 -27.75 4.94
CA TYR A 617 2.59 -27.41 6.29
C TYR A 617 1.44 -27.04 7.22
N ASN A 618 1.56 -27.43 8.49
CA ASN A 618 0.74 -26.97 9.60
C ASN A 618 1.53 -25.94 10.43
N ILE A 619 0.86 -24.90 10.90
CA ILE A 619 1.44 -23.96 11.86
C ILE A 619 1.15 -24.48 13.26
N VAL A 620 2.19 -24.90 13.98
CA VAL A 620 2.09 -25.47 15.33
C VAL A 620 2.81 -24.59 16.35
N PRO A 621 2.37 -24.55 17.61
CA PRO A 621 3.12 -23.91 18.68
C PRO A 621 4.48 -24.59 18.86
N LYS A 622 5.52 -23.81 19.16
CA LYS A 622 6.83 -24.35 19.55
C LYS A 622 6.70 -25.23 20.78
N LEU A 623 7.40 -26.35 20.78
CA LEU A 623 7.54 -27.18 21.98
C LEU A 623 8.33 -26.40 23.03
N ASN A 624 7.74 -26.23 24.22
CA ASN A 624 8.54 -25.79 25.36
C ASN A 624 9.46 -26.96 25.74
N PRO A 625 10.79 -26.77 25.85
CA PRO A 625 11.62 -27.79 26.46
C PRO A 625 11.10 -28.02 27.88
N ALA A 626 10.71 -29.27 28.19
CA ALA A 626 10.14 -29.62 29.48
C ALA A 626 11.12 -29.20 30.61
N PRO A 627 10.65 -28.54 31.69
CA PRO A 627 11.49 -28.31 32.85
C PRO A 627 11.77 -29.67 33.50
N GLY A 628 12.98 -30.20 33.30
CA GLY A 628 13.43 -31.45 33.93
C GLY A 628 13.48 -32.70 33.05
N GLY A 629 13.32 -32.58 31.73
CA GLY A 629 13.53 -33.71 30.81
C GLY A 629 14.97 -33.78 30.32
N VAL A 630 15.86 -34.49 31.04
CA VAL A 630 17.09 -35.01 30.43
C VAL A 630 16.65 -36.03 29.39
N LEU A 631 16.64 -35.65 28.12
CA LEU A 631 16.84 -36.59 27.02
C LEU A 631 18.12 -36.17 26.29
N PRO A 632 19.16 -37.01 26.31
CA PRO A 632 20.44 -36.71 25.71
C PRO A 632 20.28 -36.80 24.21
N LEU A 633 20.63 -35.76 23.47
CA LEU A 633 21.22 -35.79 22.13
C LEU A 633 21.53 -34.35 21.69
N THR A 634 22.30 -33.65 22.52
CA THR A 634 23.17 -32.59 22.01
C THR A 634 24.29 -33.25 21.22
N GLY A 635 24.31 -33.03 19.91
CA GLY A 635 25.50 -33.13 19.06
C GLY A 635 26.23 -34.48 19.04
N ARG A 636 25.88 -35.34 18.08
CA ARG A 636 26.87 -36.18 17.41
C ARG A 636 26.80 -35.93 15.91
N GLU A 637 27.95 -35.98 15.25
CA GLU A 637 28.22 -35.73 13.83
C GLU A 637 27.53 -36.71 12.85
N ALA A 638 26.41 -37.34 13.24
CA ALA A 638 25.76 -38.41 12.48
C ALA A 638 24.22 -38.38 12.54
N ALA A 639 23.60 -37.20 12.64
CA ALA A 639 22.17 -37.07 12.31
C ALA A 639 22.02 -36.94 10.78
N PRO A 640 21.25 -37.79 10.10
CA PRO A 640 21.18 -37.79 8.63
C PRO A 640 20.40 -36.58 8.11
N TRP A 641 20.94 -35.93 7.08
CA TRP A 641 20.40 -34.71 6.43
C TRP A 641 19.60 -35.03 5.15
N SER A 642 18.98 -36.21 5.05
CA SER A 642 18.11 -36.55 3.91
C SER A 642 17.31 -37.82 4.19
N SER A 643 16.10 -37.93 3.66
CA SER A 643 15.22 -39.10 3.70
C SER A 643 15.66 -40.29 2.81
N VAL A 644 16.95 -40.44 2.54
CA VAL A 644 17.48 -41.55 1.73
C VAL A 644 18.21 -42.53 2.65
N ASN A 645 17.71 -43.76 2.71
CA ASN A 645 18.23 -44.85 3.53
C ASN A 645 19.62 -45.29 3.03
N ASN A 646 20.68 -44.86 3.71
CA ASN A 646 22.08 -45.18 3.36
C ASN A 646 22.57 -46.41 4.14
N CYS A 647 22.09 -47.59 3.74
CA CYS A 647 22.69 -48.87 4.13
C CYS A 647 23.46 -49.46 2.94
N THR A 648 24.74 -49.12 2.82
CA THR A 648 25.71 -49.93 2.06
C THR A 648 26.96 -50.09 2.91
N GLN A 649 27.37 -51.34 3.15
CA GLN A 649 28.51 -51.68 4.00
C GLN A 649 29.81 -51.10 3.43
N PRO A 650 30.76 -50.65 4.28
CA PRO A 650 32.05 -50.16 3.81
C PRO A 650 32.89 -51.31 3.23
N PRO A 651 33.56 -51.13 2.07
CA PRO A 651 34.52 -52.10 1.59
C PRO A 651 35.76 -52.11 2.48
N LYS A 652 36.37 -53.31 2.61
CA LYS A 652 37.55 -53.57 3.42
C LYS A 652 38.75 -52.74 2.97
N SER A 653 39.55 -52.32 3.95
CA SER A 653 40.82 -51.62 3.77
C SER A 653 41.85 -52.48 3.04
N GLY A 654 42.32 -51.99 1.90
CA GLY A 654 43.56 -52.48 1.28
C GLY A 654 43.51 -52.56 -0.24
N GLU A 655 43.63 -51.43 -0.93
CA GLU A 655 44.24 -51.35 -2.26
C GLU A 655 44.57 -49.88 -2.56
N LYS A 656 45.87 -49.55 -2.63
CA LYS A 656 46.33 -48.26 -3.16
C LYS A 656 46.20 -48.32 -4.68
N SER A 657 45.42 -47.42 -5.27
CA SER A 657 45.58 -47.08 -6.68
C SER A 657 45.93 -45.61 -6.81
N ASP A 658 47.14 -45.36 -7.31
CA ASP A 658 47.57 -44.03 -7.75
C ASP A 658 46.72 -43.64 -8.98
N SER A 659 45.74 -42.76 -8.80
CA SER A 659 45.02 -42.16 -9.92
C SER A 659 45.12 -40.63 -9.85
N LYS A 660 45.50 -40.04 -10.99
CA LYS A 660 45.62 -38.58 -11.19
C LYS A 660 44.26 -37.90 -10.96
N PRO A 661 44.23 -36.64 -10.48
CA PRO A 661 42.97 -35.93 -10.25
C PRO A 661 42.17 -35.76 -11.55
N THR A 662 40.87 -36.00 -11.46
CA THR A 662 39.93 -35.93 -12.59
C THR A 662 39.87 -34.49 -13.15
N GLU A 663 40.08 -34.34 -14.46
CA GLU A 663 40.02 -33.05 -15.17
C GLU A 663 38.60 -32.47 -15.15
N LEU A 664 38.48 -31.14 -15.11
CA LEU A 664 37.19 -30.44 -15.12
C LEU A 664 36.57 -30.53 -16.53
N PRO A 665 35.32 -31.02 -16.66
CA PRO A 665 34.65 -31.13 -17.95
C PRO A 665 34.43 -29.77 -18.60
N ARG A 666 34.59 -29.72 -19.93
CA ARG A 666 34.47 -28.49 -20.72
C ARG A 666 33.02 -28.15 -21.06
N ASN A 667 32.09 -29.11 -20.97
CA ASN A 667 30.65 -28.94 -21.18
C ASN A 667 29.81 -29.99 -20.41
N ILE A 668 28.48 -29.88 -20.49
CA ILE A 668 27.52 -30.76 -19.80
C ILE A 668 27.53 -32.19 -20.34
N ASP A 669 27.83 -32.38 -21.63
CA ASP A 669 27.88 -33.72 -22.24
C ASP A 669 29.12 -34.50 -21.81
N ASP A 670 30.25 -33.85 -21.59
CA ASP A 670 31.46 -34.43 -21.01
C ASP A 670 31.23 -34.80 -19.53
N LEU A 671 30.51 -33.97 -18.77
CA LEU A 671 30.12 -34.26 -17.39
C LEU A 671 29.32 -35.59 -17.31
N ARG A 672 28.52 -35.92 -18.33
CA ARG A 672 27.74 -37.16 -18.42
C ARG A 672 28.59 -38.42 -18.66
N GLN A 673 29.85 -38.29 -19.05
CA GLN A 673 30.76 -39.42 -19.26
C GLN A 673 31.51 -39.81 -17.97
N TYR A 674 31.56 -38.93 -16.96
CA TYR A 674 32.21 -39.21 -15.68
C TYR A 674 31.35 -40.10 -14.78
N SER A 675 32.01 -40.96 -13.98
CA SER A 675 31.35 -41.79 -12.98
C SER A 675 30.72 -40.95 -11.86
N ARG A 676 29.75 -41.51 -11.13
CA ARG A 676 29.08 -40.81 -10.02
C ARG A 676 30.07 -40.27 -8.97
N GLN A 677 31.11 -41.04 -8.63
CA GLN A 677 32.14 -40.61 -7.68
C GLN A 677 32.96 -39.43 -8.21
N GLN A 678 33.30 -39.45 -9.51
CA GLN A 678 34.04 -38.37 -10.16
C GLN A 678 33.23 -37.07 -10.25
N ARG A 679 31.93 -37.15 -10.56
CA ARG A 679 31.05 -35.96 -10.56
C ARG A 679 30.91 -35.35 -9.17
N GLN A 680 30.84 -36.19 -8.14
CA GLN A 680 30.73 -35.74 -6.75
C GLN A 680 32.02 -35.04 -6.29
N GLU A 681 33.18 -35.58 -6.65
CA GLU A 681 34.49 -34.93 -6.42
C GLU A 681 34.60 -33.56 -7.14
N ILE A 682 34.15 -33.48 -8.40
CA ILE A 682 34.14 -32.23 -9.18
C ILE A 682 33.21 -31.18 -8.53
N THR A 683 32.02 -31.61 -8.07
CA THR A 683 31.03 -30.74 -7.45
C THR A 683 31.50 -30.20 -6.10
N ASP A 684 32.15 -31.03 -5.29
CA ASP A 684 32.71 -30.62 -4.00
C ASP A 684 33.91 -29.68 -4.15
N ARG A 685 34.66 -29.80 -5.25
CA ARG A 685 35.71 -28.82 -5.62
C ARG A 685 35.11 -27.48 -6.02
N LEU A 686 34.06 -27.45 -6.84
CA LEU A 686 33.38 -26.21 -7.27
C LEU A 686 32.71 -25.47 -6.10
N LYS A 687 32.21 -26.21 -5.10
CA LYS A 687 31.64 -25.62 -3.86
C LYS A 687 32.67 -24.94 -2.97
N ARG A 688 33.97 -25.23 -3.14
CA ARG A 688 35.07 -24.64 -2.36
C ARG A 688 35.65 -23.37 -3.00
N GLU A 689 35.22 -22.98 -4.20
CA GLU A 689 35.61 -21.69 -4.79
C GLU A 689 34.76 -20.54 -4.20
N PRO A 690 35.39 -19.41 -3.82
CA PRO A 690 34.68 -18.30 -3.20
C PRO A 690 33.77 -17.60 -4.22
N ARG A 691 32.45 -17.69 -4.04
CA ARG A 691 31.47 -16.85 -4.73
C ARG A 691 31.28 -15.55 -3.95
N LEU A 692 31.24 -14.43 -4.64
CA LEU A 692 30.83 -13.15 -4.05
C LEU A 692 29.42 -13.30 -3.45
N SER A 693 29.24 -12.79 -2.24
CA SER A 693 27.93 -12.72 -1.60
C SER A 693 26.98 -11.87 -2.45
N ALA A 694 25.69 -12.21 -2.47
CA ALA A 694 24.67 -11.38 -3.10
C ALA A 694 24.68 -9.93 -2.55
N ASP A 695 25.12 -9.74 -1.30
CA ASP A 695 25.28 -8.42 -0.68
C ASP A 695 26.48 -7.65 -1.26
N GLU A 696 27.56 -8.35 -1.63
CA GLU A 696 28.76 -7.76 -2.25
C GLU A 696 28.50 -7.40 -3.72
N ALA A 697 27.77 -8.23 -4.46
CA ALA A 697 27.32 -7.93 -5.82
C ALA A 697 26.36 -6.74 -5.85
N PHE A 698 25.44 -6.65 -4.88
CA PHE A 698 24.55 -5.50 -4.72
C PHE A 698 25.30 -4.22 -4.34
N ALA A 699 26.23 -4.30 -3.37
CA ALA A 699 27.06 -3.16 -2.98
C ALA A 699 27.96 -2.68 -4.13
N ALA A 700 28.53 -3.58 -4.92
CA ALA A 700 29.30 -3.25 -6.11
C ALA A 700 28.44 -2.55 -7.19
N THR A 701 27.21 -3.01 -7.40
CA THR A 701 26.27 -2.40 -8.35
C THR A 701 25.83 -1.01 -7.89
N VAL A 702 25.49 -0.85 -6.61
CA VAL A 702 25.13 0.44 -6.02
C VAL A 702 26.32 1.40 -6.00
N ASN A 703 27.52 0.93 -5.71
CA ASN A 703 28.73 1.75 -5.73
C ASN A 703 29.10 2.17 -7.15
N SER A 704 28.96 1.27 -8.14
CA SER A 704 29.10 1.59 -9.57
C SER A 704 28.12 2.69 -10.02
N MET A 705 26.85 2.56 -9.61
CA MET A 705 25.82 3.58 -9.88
C MET A 705 26.09 4.90 -9.15
N LYS A 706 26.69 4.89 -7.95
CA LYS A 706 27.08 6.10 -7.21
C LYS A 706 28.32 6.78 -7.80
N THR A 707 29.31 6.01 -8.27
CA THR A 707 30.51 6.56 -8.92
C THR A 707 30.20 7.21 -10.26
N ALA A 708 29.20 6.70 -11.00
CA ALA A 708 28.72 7.33 -12.23
C ALA A 708 28.00 8.68 -12.00
N ILE A 709 27.54 8.97 -10.77
CA ILE A 709 26.84 10.21 -10.40
C ILE A 709 27.82 11.32 -9.99
N ASN A 710 29.06 10.98 -9.58
CA ASN A 710 30.01 11.92 -8.99
C ASN A 710 31.17 12.32 -9.92
N ASP A 711 31.12 12.00 -11.22
CA ASP A 711 32.15 12.43 -12.14
C ASP A 711 32.00 13.92 -12.46
N THR A 712 32.76 14.74 -11.72
CA THR A 712 32.78 16.21 -11.78
C THR A 712 33.60 16.74 -12.97
N SER A 713 33.93 15.88 -13.93
CA SER A 713 34.75 16.20 -15.10
C SER A 713 33.97 16.73 -16.31
N ALA A 714 32.64 16.79 -16.27
CA ALA A 714 31.82 17.28 -17.39
C ALA A 714 31.57 18.81 -17.35
N THR A 715 32.57 19.61 -16.99
CA THR A 715 32.48 21.08 -16.93
C THR A 715 33.39 21.78 -17.93
N GLN A 716 33.31 21.44 -19.22
CA GLN A 716 33.68 22.35 -20.32
C GLN A 716 33.35 21.71 -21.69
N TRP A 717 32.98 22.58 -22.65
CA TRP A 717 32.61 22.32 -24.06
C TRP A 717 31.17 21.79 -24.26
N GLY A 718 30.32 22.33 -25.14
CA GLY A 718 30.37 23.37 -26.18
C GLY A 718 29.07 23.26 -27.02
N PRO A 719 28.69 24.24 -27.88
CA PRO A 719 27.34 24.37 -28.45
C PRO A 719 27.10 23.56 -29.74
N GLU A 720 25.81 23.48 -30.13
CA GLU A 720 25.23 22.99 -31.41
C GLU A 720 24.77 21.52 -31.53
N VAL A 721 23.64 21.20 -30.88
CA VAL A 721 22.68 20.19 -31.40
C VAL A 721 21.45 20.87 -32.05
N LYS A 722 21.38 22.21 -32.01
CA LYS A 722 20.34 22.98 -32.70
C LYS A 722 20.49 22.96 -34.24
N ALA A 723 21.67 22.63 -34.78
CA ALA A 723 21.90 22.60 -36.22
C ALA A 723 21.23 21.39 -36.91
N ALA A 724 21.22 20.22 -36.27
CA ALA A 724 20.57 19.03 -36.84
C ALA A 724 19.05 19.20 -36.98
N TYR A 725 18.41 19.98 -36.09
CA TYR A 725 16.96 20.19 -36.13
C TYR A 725 16.47 21.13 -37.24
N HIS A 726 17.36 21.90 -37.89
CA HIS A 726 16.97 22.83 -38.96
C HIS A 726 16.91 22.19 -40.35
N GLU A 727 17.53 21.03 -40.57
CA GLU A 727 17.39 20.27 -41.84
C GLU A 727 16.06 19.48 -41.94
N PHE A 728 15.28 19.37 -40.86
CA PHE A 728 14.06 18.54 -40.80
C PHE A 728 12.74 19.32 -40.86
N ILE A 729 12.77 20.65 -40.98
CA ILE A 729 11.56 21.48 -40.93
C ILE A 729 10.88 21.59 -42.31
N ASP A 730 11.61 21.44 -43.40
CA ASP A 730 11.10 21.70 -44.77
C ASP A 730 10.75 20.43 -45.57
N LEU A 731 10.90 19.23 -45.00
CA LEU A 731 10.58 17.96 -45.67
C LEU A 731 9.12 17.54 -45.45
N THR A 732 8.47 17.02 -46.48
CA THR A 732 7.10 16.49 -46.36
C THR A 732 7.08 15.21 -45.49
N PRO A 733 5.96 14.87 -44.83
CA PRO A 733 5.88 13.68 -43.96
C PRO A 733 6.24 12.36 -44.64
N GLU A 734 6.05 12.27 -45.96
CA GLU A 734 6.37 11.09 -46.77
C GLU A 734 7.88 10.98 -47.03
N GLU A 735 8.55 12.09 -47.35
CA GLU A 735 10.01 12.17 -47.51
C GLU A 735 10.73 11.93 -46.17
N GLN A 736 10.17 12.42 -45.05
CA GLN A 736 10.67 12.09 -43.72
C GLN A 736 10.58 10.59 -43.45
N ALA A 737 9.46 9.94 -43.82
CA ALA A 737 9.26 8.51 -43.61
C ALA A 737 10.15 7.63 -44.50
N GLU A 738 10.49 8.06 -45.72
CA GLU A 738 11.47 7.36 -46.57
C GLU A 738 12.89 7.55 -46.05
N HIS A 739 13.27 8.76 -45.68
CA HIS A 739 14.58 9.05 -45.12
C HIS A 739 14.81 8.34 -43.78
N TRP A 740 13.76 8.22 -42.94
CA TRP A 740 13.82 7.40 -41.72
C TRP A 740 13.93 5.91 -42.02
N ARG A 741 13.32 5.40 -43.10
CA ARG A 741 13.47 4.00 -43.52
C ARG A 741 14.89 3.70 -44.01
N GLU A 742 15.49 4.60 -44.79
CA GLU A 742 16.91 4.50 -45.19
C GLU A 742 17.84 4.58 -43.99
N LYS A 743 17.62 5.52 -43.07
CA LYS A 743 18.44 5.66 -41.86
C LYS A 743 18.31 4.46 -40.92
N LEU A 744 17.11 3.88 -40.81
CA LEU A 744 16.89 2.62 -40.08
C LEU A 744 17.58 1.44 -40.75
N HIS A 745 17.66 1.43 -42.09
CA HIS A 745 18.39 0.40 -42.84
C HIS A 745 19.90 0.55 -42.66
N GLU A 746 20.43 1.76 -42.74
CA GLU A 746 21.85 2.06 -42.47
C GLU A 746 22.23 1.74 -41.01
N GLU A 747 21.38 2.09 -40.04
CA GLU A 747 21.59 1.69 -38.65
C GLU A 747 21.46 0.18 -38.43
N ALA A 748 20.57 -0.52 -39.15
CA ALA A 748 20.47 -1.98 -39.08
C ALA A 748 21.75 -2.65 -39.62
N LEU A 749 22.33 -2.11 -40.70
CA LEU A 749 23.61 -2.54 -41.23
C LEU A 749 24.77 -2.23 -40.26
N GLN A 750 24.76 -1.06 -39.63
CA GLN A 750 25.75 -0.70 -38.60
C GLN A 750 25.60 -1.55 -37.32
N ARG A 751 24.37 -1.90 -36.92
CA ARG A 751 24.09 -2.83 -35.81
C ARG A 751 24.56 -4.24 -36.16
N ALA A 752 24.29 -4.74 -37.37
CA ALA A 752 24.80 -6.04 -37.83
C ALA A 752 26.33 -6.07 -37.85
N ALA A 753 26.98 -5.01 -38.33
CA ALA A 753 28.44 -4.86 -38.28
C ALA A 753 28.98 -4.78 -36.84
N SER A 754 28.27 -4.08 -35.94
CA SER A 754 28.61 -3.99 -34.52
C SER A 754 28.45 -5.33 -33.81
N TYR A 755 27.40 -6.10 -34.09
CA TYR A 755 27.20 -7.45 -33.57
C TYR A 755 28.25 -8.43 -34.10
N ALA A 756 28.61 -8.34 -35.38
CA ALA A 756 29.71 -9.12 -35.95
C ALA A 756 31.06 -8.74 -35.31
N SER A 757 31.30 -7.46 -35.03
CA SER A 757 32.51 -7.00 -34.33
C SER A 757 32.53 -7.46 -32.87
N ALA A 758 31.38 -7.48 -32.19
CA ALA A 758 31.24 -7.90 -30.81
C ALA A 758 31.39 -9.43 -30.68
N ASP A 759 30.87 -10.20 -31.63
CA ASP A 759 31.11 -11.65 -31.71
C ASP A 759 32.60 -11.93 -32.01
N ALA A 760 33.24 -11.17 -32.91
CA ALA A 760 34.68 -11.28 -33.16
C ALA A 760 35.52 -10.96 -31.90
N ILE A 761 35.16 -9.92 -31.14
CA ILE A 761 35.79 -9.58 -29.85
C ILE A 761 35.52 -10.67 -28.81
N TYR A 762 34.33 -11.25 -28.78
CA TYR A 762 33.98 -12.37 -27.88
C TYR A 762 34.81 -13.62 -28.22
N GLN A 763 34.93 -13.99 -29.49
CA GLN A 763 35.79 -15.09 -29.92
C GLN A 763 37.27 -14.80 -29.65
N GLN A 764 37.73 -13.56 -29.87
CA GLN A 764 39.10 -13.16 -29.56
C GLN A 764 39.37 -13.28 -28.05
N LYS A 765 38.50 -12.74 -27.19
CA LYS A 765 38.61 -12.88 -25.73
C LYS A 765 38.50 -14.33 -25.26
N LYS A 766 37.70 -15.15 -25.93
CA LYS A 766 37.61 -16.61 -25.69
C LYS A 766 38.94 -17.30 -26.03
N THR A 767 39.54 -16.98 -27.18
CA THR A 767 40.86 -17.53 -27.56
C THR A 767 41.99 -17.02 -26.67
N GLU A 768 41.93 -15.76 -26.23
CA GLU A 768 42.90 -15.13 -25.33
C GLU A 768 42.78 -15.68 -23.90
N ALA A 769 41.56 -15.96 -23.44
CA ALA A 769 41.30 -16.66 -22.18
C ALA A 769 41.83 -18.10 -22.20
N VAL A 770 41.69 -18.80 -23.33
CA VAL A 770 42.29 -20.13 -23.54
C VAL A 770 43.83 -20.05 -23.53
N ARG A 771 44.44 -19.11 -24.27
CA ARG A 771 45.90 -18.90 -24.28
C ARG A 771 46.47 -18.50 -22.92
N ASN A 772 45.77 -17.63 -22.19
CA ASN A 772 46.13 -17.21 -20.84
C ASN A 772 45.98 -18.35 -19.82
N SER A 773 45.04 -19.28 -20.06
CA SER A 773 44.92 -20.50 -19.25
C SER A 773 46.09 -21.46 -19.48
N GLU A 774 46.54 -21.61 -20.73
CA GLU A 774 47.68 -22.44 -21.11
C GLU A 774 49.01 -21.86 -20.59
N GLN A 775 49.23 -20.55 -20.73
CA GLN A 775 50.41 -19.87 -20.18
C GLN A 775 50.43 -19.87 -18.64
N ARG A 776 49.26 -19.79 -17.97
CA ARG A 776 49.18 -19.95 -16.51
C ARG A 776 49.48 -21.38 -16.05
N THR A 777 49.16 -22.39 -16.85
CA THR A 777 49.53 -23.79 -16.55
C THR A 777 51.02 -24.06 -16.72
N ASP A 778 51.68 -23.42 -17.69
CA ASP A 778 53.13 -23.54 -17.88
C ASP A 778 53.93 -22.71 -16.86
N GLY A 779 53.45 -21.50 -16.50
CA GLY A 779 54.03 -20.71 -15.42
C GLY A 779 53.97 -21.39 -14.06
N LYS A 780 52.84 -22.06 -13.74
CA LYS A 780 52.70 -22.84 -12.49
C LYS A 780 53.57 -24.10 -12.48
N LYS A 781 53.83 -24.75 -13.62
CA LYS A 781 54.79 -25.88 -13.72
C LYS A 781 56.24 -25.40 -13.50
N GLN A 782 56.58 -24.19 -13.93
CA GLN A 782 57.89 -23.57 -13.72
C GLN A 782 58.09 -23.17 -12.24
N GLU A 783 57.09 -22.56 -11.58
CA GLU A 783 57.14 -22.20 -10.16
C GLU A 783 57.13 -23.43 -9.22
N CYS A 784 56.40 -24.49 -9.56
CA CYS A 784 56.38 -25.71 -8.77
C CYS A 784 57.77 -26.39 -8.75
N ARG A 785 58.49 -26.39 -9.89
CA ARG A 785 59.88 -26.88 -9.98
C ARG A 785 60.89 -26.07 -9.16
N ILE A 786 60.66 -24.78 -8.94
CA ILE A 786 61.56 -23.92 -8.12
C ILE A 786 61.24 -24.06 -6.62
N SER A 787 59.99 -24.33 -6.27
CA SER A 787 59.56 -24.51 -4.87
C SER A 787 59.97 -25.88 -4.26
N GLU A 788 60.03 -26.95 -5.05
CA GLU A 788 60.37 -28.30 -4.58
C GLU A 788 61.84 -28.47 -4.16
N THR A 789 62.74 -27.62 -4.63
CA THR A 789 64.15 -27.61 -4.19
C THR A 789 64.39 -26.88 -2.86
N SER A 790 63.41 -26.10 -2.37
CA SER A 790 63.57 -25.31 -1.13
C SER A 790 62.90 -25.91 0.10
N GLY A 791 61.93 -26.82 -0.09
CA GLY A 791 61.15 -27.44 0.98
C GLY A 791 61.84 -28.62 1.70
N THR A 792 62.75 -29.31 1.03
CA THR A 792 63.42 -30.52 1.55
C THR A 792 64.55 -30.24 2.53
N GLN A 793 65.12 -29.03 2.56
CA GLN A 793 66.17 -28.64 3.53
C GLN A 793 65.63 -28.23 4.92
N ARG A 794 64.35 -27.83 5.03
CA ARG A 794 63.77 -27.36 6.31
C ARG A 794 63.27 -28.47 7.22
N THR A 795 62.92 -29.63 6.67
CA THR A 795 62.36 -30.76 7.43
C THR A 795 63.45 -31.58 8.13
N LEU A 796 64.66 -31.64 7.56
CA LEU A 796 65.81 -32.34 8.15
C LEU A 796 66.40 -31.60 9.36
N HIS A 797 66.42 -30.26 9.33
CA HIS A 797 66.99 -29.44 10.41
C HIS A 797 66.13 -29.48 11.70
N ASN A 798 64.82 -29.66 11.57
CA ASN A 798 63.89 -29.74 12.70
C ASN A 798 63.86 -31.12 13.38
N LEU A 799 64.19 -32.19 12.63
CA LEU A 799 64.33 -33.54 13.19
C LEU A 799 65.65 -33.71 13.94
N LEU A 800 66.75 -33.11 13.45
CA LEU A 800 68.06 -33.09 14.12
C LEU A 800 68.03 -32.33 15.47
N ALA A 801 67.32 -31.21 15.55
CA ALA A 801 67.18 -30.43 16.78
C ALA A 801 66.37 -31.15 17.88
N ARG A 802 65.39 -31.99 17.48
CA ARG A 802 64.60 -32.81 18.42
C ARG A 802 65.35 -34.02 18.93
N TRP A 803 66.24 -34.60 18.12
CA TRP A 803 67.09 -35.72 18.53
C TRP A 803 68.20 -35.30 19.50
N GLN A 804 68.84 -34.15 19.29
CA GLN A 804 69.89 -33.63 20.19
C GLN A 804 69.37 -33.23 21.58
N LYS A 805 68.07 -32.94 21.71
CA LYS A 805 67.44 -32.57 22.99
C LYS A 805 67.09 -33.80 23.86
N ALA A 806 66.99 -34.99 23.26
CA ALA A 806 66.68 -36.24 23.95
C ALA A 806 67.92 -36.97 24.49
N THR A 807 69.12 -36.64 24.01
CA THR A 807 70.37 -37.37 24.31
C THR A 807 71.29 -36.69 25.35
N ARG A 808 70.91 -35.54 25.91
CA ARG A 808 71.71 -34.82 26.93
C ARG A 808 71.12 -34.80 28.35
N GLY A 809 70.16 -35.68 28.65
CA GLY A 809 69.48 -35.75 29.94
C GLY A 809 69.62 -37.09 30.67
N LYS A 810 70.79 -37.75 30.63
CA LYS A 810 71.17 -38.84 31.53
C LYS A 810 72.69 -38.84 31.74
N ASN A 811 73.13 -37.93 32.61
CA ASN A 811 74.34 -38.02 33.43
C ASN A 811 74.15 -37.03 34.60
N ALA A 812 73.29 -37.45 35.53
CA ALA A 812 73.27 -37.19 36.97
C ALA A 812 72.10 -38.01 37.54
#